data_AF-A0A2Z5T3W0-F1
#
_entry.id   AF-A0A2Z5T3W0-F1
#
_cell.length_a   1.000
_cell.length_b   1.000
_cell.length_c   1.000
_cell.angle_alpha   90.00
_cell.angle_beta   90.00
_cell.angle_gamma   90.00
#
_symmetry.space_group_name_H-M   'P 1'
#
loop_
_entity.id
_entity.type
_entity.pdbx_description
1 polymer ?
#
loop_
_entity_poly.entity_id
_entity_poly.type
_entity_poly.pdbx_seq_one_letter_code
_entity_poly.pdbx_strand_id
1 'polypeptide(L)'
;MLRPFWKSLLVSPALLGMALAVSPAATAAETKSQAGVSRNETMAFEVAQVEQSQLIEQLETYSGEDGLETNQQVTSVSELRDVSPTDWAYEALRSLVERYGCIVGYPDRTFRGNRATSRWEFAAGLNACLNTMERLIQENVAVLREDIEKLKRLMQEFEAELAALGARVDNLEGRVAFLEDHQFSTTTKLVGEVIFAVTGAGGSRSSEDNQAVLQDRIRLSFNSSFSGEDLLVTRLSASTGTGSNRFTMNQPDLRVINPDTGQPIGISLEENTVINPTATQTFNIGPRRNEEDNDVVIDWVGYYAPIEIFNNFKVDTYVSAWGGKWYDFVPTLNPFFEDFDGGKGSLSTFSQRNPIYRIGGGAGAGASVQLDWLNNVLGPTSISFGYLAGTPNSPCVNGDGGGKCNSGKSTNPVTGKPYAESDGGNGLFNGNYGALAQINTNIFDSVNIGFTYVHAYHKPDSPIFGEGINQGPGIVGTSIANGSRSTLSNALAGGSVGDPGTSTSSFNGSGRNSLDGLEVNPFDWGGKVTNSYGVAGTWRPYDWVNFSAFGSFHNVRYLGRGMSGELWTGGGGFAFPDLFKEGNLLGVFAGVQPYQGDSDRPTTAGYYELPLQNPITVEVFYRYQVTDNISLTPGVIWISKPEQFVNMQGSDGEVIGTLRGTFSF
;
A
#
# COMPACT_ATOMS: atom_id res chain seq x y z
N MET A 1 -15.55 -27.74 18.58
CA MET A 1 -14.60 -26.81 19.24
C MET A 1 -13.13 -26.96 18.83
N LEU A 2 -12.72 -27.97 18.04
CA LEU A 2 -11.29 -28.20 17.73
C LEU A 2 -10.77 -27.59 16.40
N ARG A 3 -11.66 -27.15 15.49
CA ARG A 3 -11.25 -26.51 14.22
C ARG A 3 -10.68 -25.07 14.32
N PRO A 4 -11.13 -24.17 15.22
CA PRO A 4 -10.53 -22.83 15.31
C PRO A 4 -9.12 -22.84 15.94
N PHE A 5 -8.81 -23.85 16.76
CA PHE A 5 -7.50 -24.01 17.39
C PHE A 5 -6.40 -24.37 16.39
N TRP A 6 -6.70 -25.21 15.39
CA TRP A 6 -5.74 -25.58 14.34
C TRP A 6 -5.45 -24.44 13.35
N LYS A 7 -6.44 -23.56 13.07
CA LYS A 7 -6.21 -22.35 12.27
C LYS A 7 -5.33 -21.32 13.00
N SER A 8 -5.43 -21.21 14.33
CA SER A 8 -4.54 -20.35 15.13
C SER A 8 -3.08 -20.83 15.17
N LEU A 9 -2.85 -22.13 14.98
CA LEU A 9 -1.51 -22.73 14.92
C LEU A 9 -0.79 -22.50 13.58
N LEU A 10 -1.52 -22.23 12.49
CA LEU A 10 -0.93 -21.90 11.18
C LEU A 10 -0.39 -20.46 11.11
N VAL A 11 -0.86 -19.56 11.99
CA VAL A 11 -0.40 -18.16 12.07
C VAL A 11 0.76 -17.97 13.07
N SER A 12 0.94 -18.92 14.00
CA SER A 12 2.00 -18.88 15.02
C SER A 12 3.45 -18.89 14.46
N PRO A 13 3.80 -19.60 13.37
CA PRO A 13 5.15 -19.57 12.82
C PRO A 13 5.52 -18.21 12.20
N ALA A 14 4.55 -17.48 11.65
CA ALA A 14 4.77 -16.15 11.07
C ALA A 14 5.05 -15.08 12.15
N LEU A 15 4.40 -15.20 13.31
CA LEU A 15 4.62 -14.31 14.45
C LEU A 15 5.89 -14.64 15.25
N LEU A 16 6.29 -15.93 15.34
CA LEU A 16 7.53 -16.35 16.01
C LEU A 16 8.78 -16.21 15.12
N GLY A 17 8.64 -16.29 13.79
CA GLY A 17 9.75 -16.08 12.85
C GLY A 17 10.26 -14.63 12.82
N MET A 18 9.36 -13.64 13.01
CA MET A 18 9.73 -12.23 13.08
C MET A 18 10.46 -11.84 14.38
N ALA A 19 10.34 -12.64 15.45
CA ALA A 19 11.05 -12.39 16.71
C ALA A 19 12.51 -12.90 16.70
N LEU A 20 12.91 -13.72 15.72
CA LEU A 20 14.25 -14.33 15.65
C LEU A 20 15.14 -13.81 14.50
N ALA A 21 14.67 -12.87 13.69
CA ALA A 21 15.48 -12.21 12.66
C ALA A 21 16.10 -10.89 13.16
N VAL A 22 16.96 -10.96 14.17
CA VAL A 22 18.00 -9.94 14.37
C VAL A 22 19.23 -10.41 13.60
N SER A 23 19.29 -10.09 12.31
CA SER A 23 20.45 -10.37 11.46
C SER A 23 21.16 -9.07 11.10
N PRO A 24 22.51 -9.01 11.11
CA PRO A 24 23.26 -7.88 10.56
C PRO A 24 23.06 -7.80 9.05
N ALA A 25 23.17 -6.59 8.50
CA ALA A 25 22.91 -6.23 7.10
C ALA A 25 23.42 -7.26 6.06
N ALA A 26 22.55 -7.65 5.13
CA ALA A 26 22.90 -8.52 4.00
C ALA A 26 23.54 -7.72 2.86
N THR A 27 24.72 -8.14 2.43
CA THR A 27 25.43 -7.69 1.21
C THR A 27 25.03 -8.56 0.02
N ALA A 28 24.54 -7.97 -1.07
CA ALA A 28 24.26 -8.69 -2.32
C ALA A 28 25.31 -8.34 -3.39
N ALA A 29 25.90 -9.38 -4.01
CA ALA A 29 26.77 -9.30 -5.18
C ALA A 29 26.05 -9.94 -6.38
N GLU A 30 26.14 -9.30 -7.55
CA GLU A 30 25.42 -9.66 -8.78
C GLU A 30 26.05 -10.83 -9.56
N THR A 31 25.23 -11.59 -10.30
CA THR A 31 25.64 -12.26 -11.54
C THR A 31 24.47 -12.30 -12.55
N LYS A 32 24.81 -12.07 -13.83
CA LYS A 32 23.94 -11.82 -15.01
C LYS A 32 23.57 -13.10 -15.79
N SER A 33 22.37 -13.13 -16.39
CA SER A 33 22.06 -13.65 -17.76
C SER A 33 20.52 -13.69 -17.95
N GLN A 34 19.86 -12.90 -18.80
CA GLN A 34 19.67 -12.87 -20.27
C GLN A 34 18.63 -13.85 -20.90
N ALA A 35 17.69 -13.22 -21.63
CA ALA A 35 16.75 -13.71 -22.67
C ALA A 35 15.48 -14.48 -22.21
N GLY A 36 14.27 -14.32 -22.76
CA GLY A 36 13.74 -13.48 -23.85
C GLY A 36 12.39 -14.05 -24.38
N VAL A 37 11.38 -13.18 -24.51
CA VAL A 37 10.32 -13.10 -25.57
C VAL A 37 8.99 -13.90 -25.51
N SER A 38 7.90 -13.10 -25.51
CA SER A 38 6.56 -13.14 -26.20
C SER A 38 5.34 -14.00 -25.75
N ARG A 39 4.36 -13.28 -25.17
CA ARG A 39 2.90 -13.13 -25.48
C ARG A 39 2.19 -14.10 -26.46
N ASN A 40 1.03 -14.68 -26.06
CA ASN A 40 -0.33 -14.20 -26.40
C ASN A 40 -1.50 -15.04 -25.79
N GLU A 41 -2.55 -14.32 -25.35
CA GLU A 41 -4.02 -14.59 -25.39
C GLU A 41 -4.77 -15.56 -24.42
N THR A 42 -5.35 -14.96 -23.36
CA THR A 42 -6.78 -14.87 -22.94
C THR A 42 -7.89 -15.81 -23.51
N MET A 43 -8.60 -16.53 -22.63
CA MET A 43 -10.00 -16.29 -22.15
C MET A 43 -10.75 -17.57 -21.67
N ALA A 44 -11.68 -17.33 -20.74
CA ALA A 44 -12.36 -18.22 -19.80
C ALA A 44 -13.43 -19.19 -20.34
N PHE A 45 -13.77 -20.23 -19.56
CA PHE A 45 -15.09 -20.88 -19.60
C PHE A 45 -15.52 -21.41 -18.23
N GLU A 46 -16.76 -21.10 -17.86
CA GLU A 46 -17.44 -21.32 -16.58
C GLU A 46 -18.26 -22.62 -16.62
N VAL A 47 -18.29 -23.38 -15.52
CA VAL A 47 -18.97 -24.68 -15.40
C VAL A 47 -20.33 -24.51 -14.70
N ALA A 48 -21.40 -24.93 -15.36
CA ALA A 48 -22.73 -25.06 -14.76
C ALA A 48 -23.06 -26.53 -14.45
N GLN A 49 -23.46 -26.81 -13.20
CA GLN A 49 -23.91 -28.12 -12.70
C GLN A 49 -25.43 -28.31 -12.91
N VAL A 50 -25.88 -29.53 -13.24
CA VAL A 50 -27.27 -29.98 -13.11
C VAL A 50 -27.32 -31.42 -12.58
N GLU A 51 -28.28 -31.65 -11.67
CA GLU A 51 -28.43 -32.75 -10.71
C GLU A 51 -28.80 -34.14 -11.27
N GLN A 52 -28.35 -35.17 -10.53
CA GLN A 52 -28.36 -36.60 -10.87
C GLN A 52 -29.50 -37.40 -10.19
N SER A 53 -30.51 -36.73 -9.64
CA SER A 53 -31.48 -37.32 -8.70
C SER A 53 -32.80 -37.80 -9.33
N GLN A 54 -33.13 -37.46 -10.58
CA GLN A 54 -34.43 -37.81 -11.20
C GLN A 54 -34.42 -39.07 -12.08
N LEU A 55 -33.27 -39.71 -12.30
CA LEU A 55 -33.13 -40.86 -13.22
C LEU A 55 -33.23 -42.24 -12.56
N ILE A 56 -33.06 -42.33 -11.24
CA ILE A 56 -33.02 -43.62 -10.53
C ILE A 56 -34.44 -44.15 -10.25
N GLU A 57 -35.43 -43.27 -10.09
CA GLU A 57 -36.81 -43.65 -9.72
C GLU A 57 -37.63 -44.22 -10.90
N GLN A 58 -37.19 -44.03 -12.15
CA GLN A 58 -37.87 -44.60 -13.34
C GLN A 58 -37.38 -46.01 -13.74
N LEU A 59 -36.32 -46.53 -13.11
CA LEU A 59 -35.72 -47.81 -13.46
C LEU A 59 -36.33 -49.02 -12.72
N GLU A 60 -36.99 -48.83 -11.58
CA GLU A 60 -37.63 -49.93 -10.84
C GLU A 60 -39.00 -50.34 -11.42
N THR A 61 -39.67 -49.46 -12.18
CA THR A 61 -41.04 -49.70 -12.66
C THR A 61 -41.13 -50.61 -13.89
N TYR A 62 -40.01 -50.96 -14.54
CA TYR A 62 -40.01 -51.76 -15.77
C TYR A 62 -39.74 -53.25 -15.59
N SER A 63 -39.64 -53.74 -14.35
CA SER A 63 -39.25 -55.14 -14.07
C SER A 63 -40.42 -56.09 -13.71
N GLY A 64 -41.67 -55.72 -14.03
CA GLY A 64 -42.81 -56.61 -13.83
C GLY A 64 -43.82 -56.55 -14.97
N GLU A 65 -43.79 -57.53 -15.88
CA GLU A 65 -44.95 -58.37 -16.27
C GLU A 65 -44.59 -59.31 -17.44
N ASP A 66 -45.17 -60.51 -17.38
CA ASP A 66 -44.81 -61.74 -18.06
C ASP A 66 -45.87 -62.13 -19.11
N GLY A 67 -45.45 -62.81 -20.18
CA GLY A 67 -46.30 -63.69 -21.01
C GLY A 67 -46.93 -63.15 -22.31
N LEU A 68 -46.53 -63.72 -23.46
CA LEU A 68 -47.38 -64.51 -24.39
C LEU A 68 -46.63 -64.82 -25.72
N GLU A 69 -46.60 -66.09 -26.10
CA GLU A 69 -46.05 -66.61 -27.36
C GLU A 69 -46.89 -66.25 -28.60
N THR A 70 -46.26 -66.04 -29.76
CA THR A 70 -46.73 -66.50 -31.08
C THR A 70 -45.62 -66.43 -32.15
N ASN A 71 -45.52 -67.48 -32.97
CA ASN A 71 -44.62 -67.65 -34.12
C ASN A 71 -44.58 -66.42 -35.06
N GLN A 72 -43.40 -65.83 -35.26
CA GLN A 72 -43.16 -64.80 -36.28
C GLN A 72 -42.13 -65.24 -37.32
N GLN A 73 -42.62 -65.35 -38.55
CA GLN A 73 -41.88 -65.60 -39.78
C GLN A 73 -40.94 -64.42 -40.08
N VAL A 74 -39.64 -64.70 -40.24
CA VAL A 74 -38.61 -63.68 -40.53
C VAL A 74 -38.76 -63.23 -41.98
N THR A 75 -39.06 -61.95 -42.20
CA THR A 75 -39.04 -61.31 -43.52
C THR A 75 -37.60 -61.03 -43.94
N SER A 76 -37.21 -61.44 -45.16
CA SER A 76 -35.90 -61.13 -45.72
C SER A 76 -35.74 -59.63 -45.94
N VAL A 77 -34.52 -59.08 -45.82
CA VAL A 77 -34.23 -57.64 -46.03
C VAL A 77 -34.62 -57.20 -47.45
N SER A 78 -34.61 -58.12 -48.42
CA SER A 78 -35.10 -57.87 -49.78
C SER A 78 -36.61 -57.62 -49.88
N GLU A 79 -37.38 -57.89 -48.81
CA GLU A 79 -38.84 -57.71 -48.76
C GLU A 79 -39.25 -56.40 -48.07
N LEU A 80 -38.29 -55.65 -47.53
CA LEU A 80 -38.53 -54.34 -46.91
C LEU A 80 -38.73 -53.27 -47.99
N ARG A 81 -39.78 -52.48 -47.86
CA ARG A 81 -40.20 -51.50 -48.88
C ARG A 81 -39.39 -50.22 -48.87
N ASP A 82 -38.67 -49.94 -47.79
CA ASP A 82 -38.05 -48.65 -47.49
C ASP A 82 -36.53 -48.71 -47.34
N VAL A 83 -35.91 -49.83 -47.71
CA VAL A 83 -34.44 -50.00 -47.73
C VAL A 83 -34.01 -50.48 -49.12
N SER A 84 -33.25 -49.65 -49.84
CA SER A 84 -32.72 -49.96 -51.16
C SER A 84 -31.38 -50.70 -51.07
N PRO A 85 -31.03 -51.59 -52.02
CA PRO A 85 -29.69 -52.20 -52.10
C PRO A 85 -28.52 -51.21 -52.19
N THR A 86 -28.78 -49.95 -52.52
CA THR A 86 -27.79 -48.87 -52.56
C THR A 86 -27.60 -48.15 -51.23
N ASP A 87 -28.48 -48.37 -50.24
CA ASP A 87 -28.42 -47.67 -48.96
C ASP A 87 -27.31 -48.27 -48.07
N TRP A 88 -26.57 -47.41 -47.37
CA TRP A 88 -25.48 -47.85 -46.48
C TRP A 88 -25.94 -48.85 -45.41
N ALA A 89 -27.21 -48.74 -44.98
CA ALA A 89 -27.81 -49.61 -43.98
C ALA A 89 -28.19 -50.99 -44.52
N TYR A 90 -28.26 -51.18 -45.86
CA TYR A 90 -28.72 -52.42 -46.47
C TYR A 90 -27.81 -53.60 -46.11
N GLU A 91 -26.48 -53.44 -46.24
CA GLU A 91 -25.52 -54.51 -45.94
C GLU A 91 -25.49 -54.86 -44.44
N ALA A 92 -25.59 -53.84 -43.58
CA ALA A 92 -25.66 -54.02 -42.13
C ALA A 92 -26.95 -54.75 -41.70
N LEU A 93 -28.10 -54.34 -42.24
CA LEU A 93 -29.39 -54.97 -41.96
C LEU A 93 -29.43 -56.39 -42.52
N ARG A 94 -28.89 -56.61 -43.72
CA ARG A 94 -28.79 -57.94 -44.32
C ARG A 94 -28.00 -58.90 -43.41
N SER A 95 -26.86 -58.47 -42.88
CA SER A 95 -26.11 -59.28 -41.91
C SER A 95 -26.91 -59.53 -40.63
N LEU A 96 -27.61 -58.53 -40.09
CA LEU A 96 -28.35 -58.70 -38.82
C LEU A 96 -29.60 -59.58 -38.94
N VAL A 97 -30.31 -59.50 -40.06
CA VAL A 97 -31.56 -60.25 -40.31
C VAL A 97 -31.27 -61.64 -40.87
N GLU A 98 -30.40 -61.76 -41.87
CA GLU A 98 -30.15 -63.04 -42.54
C GLU A 98 -29.16 -63.94 -41.78
N ARG A 99 -28.17 -63.36 -41.08
CA ARG A 99 -27.12 -64.14 -40.38
C ARG A 99 -27.45 -64.41 -38.92
N TYR A 100 -28.03 -63.44 -38.23
CA TYR A 100 -28.27 -63.52 -36.79
C TYR A 100 -29.76 -63.56 -36.42
N GLY A 101 -30.67 -63.26 -37.35
CA GLY A 101 -32.13 -63.33 -37.13
C GLY A 101 -32.65 -62.35 -36.07
N CYS A 102 -31.88 -61.30 -35.77
CA CYS A 102 -32.05 -60.47 -34.57
C CYS A 102 -33.01 -59.30 -34.71
N ILE A 103 -33.33 -58.91 -35.95
CA ILE A 103 -34.15 -57.76 -36.25
C ILE A 103 -35.28 -58.23 -37.16
N VAL A 104 -36.52 -57.93 -36.79
CA VAL A 104 -37.69 -58.14 -37.64
C VAL A 104 -38.16 -56.75 -38.07
N GLY A 105 -38.36 -56.56 -39.37
CA GLY A 105 -39.01 -55.34 -39.86
C GLY A 105 -40.40 -55.17 -39.21
N TYR A 106 -40.95 -53.96 -39.24
CA TYR A 106 -42.32 -53.75 -38.76
C TYR A 106 -43.30 -54.63 -39.56
N PRO A 107 -44.47 -55.01 -38.99
CA PRO A 107 -45.46 -55.85 -39.66
C PRO A 107 -45.94 -55.33 -41.03
N ASP A 108 -45.75 -54.04 -41.30
CA ASP A 108 -46.04 -53.36 -42.57
C ASP A 108 -44.93 -53.52 -43.64
N ARG A 109 -43.91 -54.35 -43.37
CA ARG A 109 -42.71 -54.57 -44.22
C ARG A 109 -41.86 -53.31 -44.42
N THR A 110 -41.70 -52.51 -43.36
CA THR A 110 -40.79 -51.35 -43.34
C THR A 110 -39.76 -51.48 -42.21
N PHE A 111 -38.61 -50.81 -42.34
CA PHE A 111 -37.59 -50.66 -41.30
C PHE A 111 -37.68 -49.32 -40.57
N ARG A 112 -38.25 -48.31 -41.24
CA ARG A 112 -38.44 -46.93 -40.78
C ARG A 112 -37.13 -46.21 -40.42
N GLY A 113 -36.08 -46.39 -41.24
CA GLY A 113 -34.77 -45.76 -41.02
C GLY A 113 -34.76 -44.22 -41.02
N ASN A 114 -35.80 -43.60 -41.59
CA ASN A 114 -35.92 -42.14 -41.71
C ASN A 114 -36.61 -41.46 -40.50
N ARG A 115 -36.93 -42.20 -39.44
CA ARG A 115 -37.51 -41.63 -38.21
C ARG A 115 -36.53 -41.77 -37.05
N ALA A 116 -36.49 -40.76 -36.17
CA ALA A 116 -35.77 -40.88 -34.91
C ALA A 116 -36.43 -41.96 -34.05
N THR A 117 -35.64 -42.93 -33.57
CA THR A 117 -36.10 -43.94 -32.62
C THR A 117 -35.92 -43.45 -31.19
N SER A 118 -36.79 -43.87 -30.27
CA SER A 118 -36.60 -43.56 -28.85
C SER A 118 -35.52 -44.45 -28.24
N ARG A 119 -34.87 -43.98 -27.15
CA ARG A 119 -33.88 -44.79 -26.41
C ARG A 119 -34.47 -46.14 -25.94
N TRP A 120 -35.76 -46.15 -25.61
CA TRP A 120 -36.50 -47.36 -25.19
C TRP A 120 -36.74 -48.32 -26.35
N GLU A 121 -37.12 -47.81 -27.52
CA GLU A 121 -37.29 -48.62 -28.73
C GLU A 121 -35.97 -49.25 -29.17
N PHE A 122 -34.88 -48.48 -29.13
CA PHE A 122 -33.54 -49.00 -29.43
C PHE A 122 -33.08 -50.05 -28.42
N ALA A 123 -33.27 -49.81 -27.12
CA ALA A 123 -32.89 -50.75 -26.07
C ALA A 123 -33.69 -52.07 -26.15
N ALA A 124 -34.98 -52.01 -26.46
CA ALA A 124 -35.80 -53.20 -26.65
C ALA A 124 -35.34 -54.03 -27.86
N GLY A 125 -35.05 -53.37 -28.99
CA GLY A 125 -34.51 -54.05 -30.18
C GLY A 125 -33.13 -54.66 -29.95
N LEU A 126 -32.25 -53.95 -29.23
CA LEU A 126 -30.93 -54.46 -28.86
C LEU A 126 -31.02 -55.65 -27.89
N ASN A 127 -31.91 -55.59 -26.89
CA ASN A 127 -32.10 -56.67 -25.93
C ASN A 127 -32.63 -57.95 -26.60
N ALA A 128 -33.59 -57.81 -27.53
CA ALA A 128 -34.07 -58.93 -28.33
C ALA A 128 -32.95 -59.56 -29.18
N CYS A 129 -32.11 -58.73 -29.79
CA CYS A 129 -30.93 -59.14 -30.56
C CYS A 129 -29.88 -59.86 -29.69
N LEU A 130 -29.62 -59.37 -28.48
CA LEU A 130 -28.69 -60.00 -27.54
C LEU A 130 -29.19 -61.38 -27.09
N ASN A 131 -30.49 -61.52 -26.81
CA ASN A 131 -31.09 -62.81 -26.44
C ASN A 131 -31.02 -63.85 -27.58
N THR A 132 -31.22 -63.44 -28.84
CA THR A 132 -31.03 -64.34 -29.98
C THR A 132 -29.56 -64.69 -30.19
N MET A 133 -28.64 -63.76 -29.97
CA MET A 133 -27.20 -64.04 -30.00
C MET A 133 -26.76 -64.97 -28.88
N GLU A 134 -27.24 -64.81 -27.64
CA GLU A 134 -26.97 -65.76 -26.54
C GLU A 134 -27.44 -67.17 -26.89
N ARG A 135 -28.60 -67.31 -27.54
CA ARG A 135 -29.08 -68.60 -28.04
C ARG A 135 -28.17 -69.18 -29.13
N LEU A 136 -27.73 -68.38 -30.09
CA LEU A 136 -26.81 -68.81 -31.16
C LEU A 136 -25.41 -69.16 -30.63
N ILE A 137 -24.97 -68.52 -29.53
CA ILE A 137 -23.71 -68.83 -28.84
C ILE A 137 -23.78 -70.21 -28.16
N GLN A 138 -24.95 -70.63 -27.64
CA GLN A 138 -25.13 -71.95 -27.04
C GLN A 138 -25.15 -73.11 -28.07
N GLU A 139 -25.47 -72.83 -29.35
CA GLU A 139 -25.54 -73.85 -30.41
C GLU A 139 -24.21 -74.05 -31.19
N ASN A 140 -23.14 -73.34 -30.80
CA ASN A 140 -21.74 -73.58 -31.20
C ASN A 140 -21.40 -73.40 -32.69
N VAL A 141 -20.84 -72.23 -33.07
CA VAL A 141 -20.03 -72.09 -34.29
C VAL A 141 -18.83 -71.14 -34.08
N ALA A 142 -17.62 -71.71 -34.12
CA ALA A 142 -16.31 -71.29 -34.64
C ALA A 142 -15.90 -69.81 -34.92
N VAL A 143 -16.71 -68.77 -34.73
CA VAL A 143 -16.39 -67.36 -35.06
C VAL A 143 -15.66 -66.62 -33.93
N LEU A 144 -15.67 -67.16 -32.70
CA LEU A 144 -15.03 -66.55 -31.53
C LEU A 144 -13.49 -66.40 -31.64
N ARG A 145 -12.81 -67.14 -32.50
CA ARG A 145 -11.34 -67.16 -32.51
C ARG A 145 -10.72 -65.91 -33.16
N GLU A 146 -11.31 -65.43 -34.25
CA GLU A 146 -10.83 -64.22 -34.93
C GLU A 146 -11.16 -62.94 -34.13
N ASP A 147 -12.31 -62.92 -33.46
CA ASP A 147 -12.71 -61.78 -32.62
C ASP A 147 -11.96 -61.75 -31.28
N ILE A 148 -11.58 -62.90 -30.73
CA ILE A 148 -10.65 -62.96 -29.59
C ILE A 148 -9.28 -62.39 -29.95
N GLU A 149 -8.80 -62.61 -31.18
CA GLU A 149 -7.52 -62.03 -31.63
C GLU A 149 -7.62 -60.50 -31.82
N LYS A 150 -8.74 -60.00 -32.36
CA LYS A 150 -9.00 -58.55 -32.46
C LYS A 150 -9.13 -57.89 -31.09
N LEU A 151 -9.86 -58.50 -30.15
CA LEU A 151 -9.98 -57.99 -28.78
C LEU A 151 -8.65 -58.05 -28.03
N LYS A 152 -7.86 -59.13 -28.18
CA LYS A 152 -6.50 -59.21 -27.61
C LYS A 152 -5.58 -58.12 -28.15
N ARG A 153 -5.66 -57.84 -29.45
CA ARG A 153 -4.89 -56.78 -30.09
C ARG A 153 -5.33 -55.39 -29.60
N LEU A 154 -6.63 -55.13 -29.50
CA LEU A 154 -7.14 -53.89 -28.94
C LEU A 154 -6.73 -53.73 -27.47
N MET A 155 -6.81 -54.78 -26.65
CA MET A 155 -6.35 -54.74 -25.25
C MET A 155 -4.86 -54.43 -25.14
N GLN A 156 -4.01 -55.00 -26.01
CA GLN A 156 -2.59 -54.67 -26.06
C GLN A 156 -2.33 -53.22 -26.51
N GLU A 157 -3.09 -52.73 -27.49
CA GLU A 157 -2.98 -51.35 -27.95
C GLU A 157 -3.47 -50.35 -26.86
N PHE A 158 -4.53 -50.69 -26.12
CA PHE A 158 -5.01 -49.90 -24.98
C PHE A 158 -4.07 -49.94 -23.77
N GLU A 159 -3.44 -51.08 -23.47
CA GLU A 159 -2.46 -51.20 -22.39
C GLU A 159 -1.23 -50.32 -22.66
N ALA A 160 -0.74 -50.32 -23.90
CA ALA A 160 0.35 -49.45 -24.32
C ALA A 160 -0.01 -47.95 -24.23
N GLU A 161 -1.22 -47.57 -24.65
CA GLU A 161 -1.71 -46.18 -24.54
C GLU A 161 -1.94 -45.75 -23.09
N LEU A 162 -2.45 -46.63 -22.23
CA LEU A 162 -2.63 -46.37 -20.80
C LEU A 162 -1.28 -46.19 -20.09
N ALA A 163 -0.28 -47.00 -20.42
CA ALA A 163 1.08 -46.83 -19.89
C ALA A 163 1.70 -45.51 -20.36
N ALA A 164 1.49 -45.12 -21.62
CA ALA A 164 1.95 -43.84 -22.14
C ALA A 164 1.24 -42.65 -21.47
N LEU A 165 -0.06 -42.76 -21.19
CA LEU A 165 -0.82 -41.75 -20.46
C LEU A 165 -0.34 -41.64 -19.02
N GLY A 166 -0.13 -42.77 -18.32
CA GLY A 166 0.43 -42.80 -16.97
C GLY A 166 1.79 -42.11 -16.89
N ALA A 167 2.70 -42.42 -17.82
CA ALA A 167 4.01 -41.75 -17.89
C ALA A 167 3.91 -40.24 -18.15
N ARG A 168 2.89 -39.79 -18.91
CA ARG A 168 2.64 -38.35 -19.13
C ARG A 168 2.07 -37.68 -17.88
N VAL A 169 1.18 -38.35 -17.16
CA VAL A 169 0.65 -37.87 -15.87
C VAL A 169 1.77 -37.78 -14.85
N ASP A 170 2.59 -38.83 -14.67
CA ASP A 170 3.74 -38.82 -13.77
C ASP A 170 4.76 -37.72 -14.13
N ASN A 171 4.99 -37.48 -15.43
CA ASN A 171 5.85 -36.40 -15.88
C ASN A 171 5.25 -35.02 -15.58
N LEU A 172 3.94 -34.85 -15.75
CA LEU A 172 3.25 -33.61 -15.44
C LEU A 172 3.22 -33.37 -13.93
N GLU A 173 2.91 -34.37 -13.12
CA GLU A 173 2.97 -34.30 -11.65
C GLU A 173 4.39 -33.99 -11.17
N GLY A 174 5.41 -34.65 -11.72
CA GLY A 174 6.80 -34.35 -11.40
C GLY A 174 7.23 -32.94 -11.82
N ARG A 175 6.74 -32.42 -12.94
CA ARG A 175 6.97 -31.04 -13.37
C ARG A 175 6.23 -30.03 -12.50
N VAL A 176 5.01 -30.34 -12.05
CA VAL A 176 4.25 -29.51 -11.11
C VAL A 176 4.98 -29.45 -9.78
N ALA A 177 5.35 -30.60 -9.20
CA ALA A 177 6.10 -30.66 -7.94
C ALA A 177 7.45 -29.92 -8.03
N PHE A 178 8.19 -30.08 -9.13
CA PHE A 178 9.45 -29.34 -9.34
C PHE A 178 9.24 -27.82 -9.43
N LEU A 179 8.18 -27.38 -10.12
CA LEU A 179 7.82 -25.96 -10.22
C LEU A 179 7.32 -25.40 -8.89
N GLU A 180 6.58 -26.17 -8.10
CA GLU A 180 6.17 -25.81 -6.74
C GLU A 180 7.39 -25.66 -5.81
N ASP A 181 8.37 -26.55 -5.90
CA ASP A 181 9.57 -26.54 -5.05
C ASP A 181 10.62 -25.47 -5.42
N HIS A 182 10.60 -24.93 -6.65
CA HIS A 182 11.66 -24.04 -7.17
C HIS A 182 11.18 -22.65 -7.61
N GLN A 183 9.97 -22.24 -7.24
CA GLN A 183 9.52 -20.86 -7.46
C GLN A 183 9.98 -19.95 -6.31
N PHE A 184 10.90 -19.02 -6.61
CA PHE A 184 10.82 -17.71 -5.95
C PHE A 184 9.42 -17.16 -6.18
N SER A 185 8.74 -16.75 -5.10
CA SER A 185 7.31 -16.40 -5.05
C SER A 185 6.71 -15.90 -6.37
N THR A 186 5.82 -16.67 -7.00
CA THR A 186 5.11 -16.31 -8.25
C THR A 186 4.17 -15.10 -8.12
N THR A 187 4.05 -14.54 -6.93
CA THR A 187 3.19 -13.41 -6.60
C THR A 187 3.94 -12.08 -6.44
N THR A 188 5.28 -12.07 -6.48
CA THR A 188 6.04 -10.82 -6.31
C THR A 188 6.00 -9.98 -7.58
N LYS A 189 5.35 -8.81 -7.52
CA LYS A 189 5.34 -7.81 -8.59
C LYS A 189 6.28 -6.65 -8.24
N LEU A 190 7.15 -6.30 -9.17
CA LEU A 190 7.97 -5.09 -9.07
C LEU A 190 7.17 -3.90 -9.61
N VAL A 191 7.18 -2.79 -8.88
CA VAL A 191 6.66 -1.48 -9.31
C VAL A 191 7.76 -0.45 -9.13
N GLY A 192 8.12 0.25 -10.20
CA GLY A 192 9.15 1.29 -10.19
C GLY A 192 8.58 2.70 -10.34
N GLU A 193 9.16 3.66 -9.62
CA GLU A 193 8.98 5.08 -9.85
C GLU A 193 10.36 5.76 -9.92
N VAL A 194 10.58 6.56 -10.94
CA VAL A 194 11.75 7.45 -11.05
C VAL A 194 11.26 8.87 -11.25
N ILE A 195 11.75 9.78 -10.41
CA ILE A 195 11.48 11.21 -10.48
C ILE A 195 12.78 11.93 -10.80
N PHE A 196 12.71 12.88 -11.73
CA PHE A 196 13.71 13.93 -11.90
C PHE A 196 13.02 15.28 -11.70
N ALA A 197 13.63 16.17 -10.95
CA ALA A 197 13.08 17.49 -10.68
C ALA A 197 14.14 18.57 -10.88
N VAL A 198 13.85 19.54 -11.74
CA VAL A 198 14.59 20.81 -11.80
C VAL A 198 13.82 21.81 -10.96
N THR A 199 14.47 22.34 -9.92
CA THR A 199 13.84 23.31 -9.02
C THR A 199 14.74 24.53 -8.84
N GLY A 200 14.14 25.71 -8.75
CA GLY A 200 14.78 26.91 -8.25
C GLY A 200 13.87 27.63 -7.24
N ALA A 201 14.47 28.26 -6.23
CA ALA A 201 13.79 29.14 -5.29
C ALA A 201 14.27 30.59 -5.47
N GLY A 202 13.39 31.53 -5.17
CA GLY A 202 13.64 32.96 -5.24
C GLY A 202 12.64 33.76 -4.40
N GLY A 203 12.71 35.09 -4.46
CA GLY A 203 11.88 35.98 -3.65
C GLY A 203 12.65 36.62 -2.51
N SER A 204 12.02 37.54 -1.79
CA SER A 204 12.65 38.36 -0.74
C SER A 204 13.12 37.56 0.49
N ARG A 205 12.71 36.29 0.60
CA ARG A 205 13.15 35.37 1.64
C ARG A 205 14.14 34.30 1.20
N SER A 206 14.33 34.14 -0.10
CA SER A 206 15.32 33.20 -0.62
C SER A 206 16.73 33.76 -0.37
N SER A 207 17.65 32.90 0.07
CA SER A 207 19.08 33.24 0.09
C SER A 207 19.55 33.63 -1.32
N GLU A 208 20.47 34.59 -1.40
CA GLU A 208 21.13 34.97 -2.66
C GLU A 208 22.06 33.85 -3.17
N ASP A 209 22.46 32.94 -2.30
CA ASP A 209 23.29 31.78 -2.63
C ASP A 209 22.49 30.64 -3.29
N ASN A 210 21.16 30.68 -3.23
CA ASN A 210 20.32 29.65 -3.83
C ASN A 210 20.52 29.58 -5.35
N GLN A 211 20.82 28.38 -5.85
CA GLN A 211 20.95 28.10 -7.28
C GLN A 211 19.92 27.06 -7.72
N ALA A 212 19.56 27.07 -9.00
CA ALA A 212 18.71 26.01 -9.54
C ALA A 212 19.42 24.66 -9.43
N VAL A 213 18.70 23.64 -8.94
CA VAL A 213 19.21 22.28 -8.74
C VAL A 213 18.46 21.28 -9.60
N LEU A 214 19.14 20.22 -10.00
CA LEU A 214 18.55 19.01 -10.56
C LEU A 214 18.68 17.89 -9.53
N GLN A 215 17.55 17.32 -9.13
CA GLN A 215 17.46 16.26 -8.13
C GLN A 215 16.73 15.05 -8.70
N ASP A 216 17.01 13.88 -8.14
CA ASP A 216 16.36 12.63 -8.47
C ASP A 216 15.87 11.87 -7.24
N ARG A 217 14.85 11.04 -7.47
CA ARG A 217 14.40 10.02 -6.54
C ARG A 217 13.94 8.79 -7.29
N ILE A 218 14.47 7.65 -6.89
CA ILE A 218 14.14 6.33 -7.40
C ILE A 218 13.47 5.55 -6.28
N ARG A 219 12.37 4.87 -6.58
CA ARG A 219 11.67 3.95 -5.70
C ARG A 219 11.35 2.65 -6.43
N LEU A 220 11.73 1.52 -5.84
CA LEU A 220 11.45 0.18 -6.35
C LEU A 220 10.71 -0.60 -5.27
N SER A 221 9.44 -0.90 -5.52
CA SER A 221 8.57 -1.62 -4.60
C SER A 221 8.38 -3.07 -5.06
N PHE A 222 8.68 -4.02 -4.19
CA PHE A 222 8.41 -5.44 -4.37
C PHE A 222 7.14 -5.80 -3.59
N ASN A 223 6.06 -6.06 -4.33
CA ASN A 223 4.74 -6.37 -3.80
C ASN A 223 4.52 -7.89 -3.89
N SER A 224 4.62 -8.59 -2.77
CA SER A 224 4.52 -10.06 -2.70
C SER A 224 3.25 -10.48 -1.97
N SER A 225 2.63 -11.60 -2.36
CA SER A 225 1.44 -12.15 -1.68
C SER A 225 1.68 -13.63 -1.36
N PHE A 226 1.38 -14.07 -0.13
CA PHE A 226 1.59 -15.47 0.27
C PHE A 226 0.30 -16.29 0.26
N SER A 227 -0.85 -15.63 0.34
CA SER A 227 -2.18 -16.24 0.41
C SER A 227 -3.12 -15.81 -0.73
N GLY A 228 -2.76 -14.78 -1.50
CA GLY A 228 -3.61 -14.16 -2.51
C GLY A 228 -4.45 -12.99 -2.00
N GLU A 229 -4.65 -12.89 -0.68
CA GLU A 229 -5.39 -11.79 -0.04
C GLU A 229 -4.51 -10.84 0.80
N ASP A 230 -3.28 -11.26 1.10
CA ASP A 230 -2.28 -10.50 1.82
C ASP A 230 -1.26 -9.83 0.87
N LEU A 231 -0.59 -8.80 1.37
CA LEU A 231 0.40 -8.04 0.62
C LEU A 231 1.59 -7.68 1.52
N LEU A 232 2.77 -8.19 1.20
CA LEU A 232 4.05 -7.71 1.70
C LEU A 232 4.65 -6.71 0.70
N VAL A 233 4.84 -5.48 1.13
CA VAL A 233 5.56 -4.44 0.40
C VAL A 233 6.96 -4.29 1.00
N THR A 234 7.98 -4.43 0.16
CA THR A 234 9.34 -4.03 0.48
C THR A 234 9.79 -2.99 -0.55
N ARG A 235 10.11 -1.77 -0.10
CA ARG A 235 10.50 -0.68 -0.99
C ARG A 235 11.95 -0.27 -0.76
N LEU A 236 12.69 -0.22 -1.86
CA LEU A 236 14.00 0.38 -1.96
C LEU A 236 13.85 1.80 -2.47
N SER A 237 14.61 2.74 -1.91
CA SER A 237 14.68 4.10 -2.41
C SER A 237 16.13 4.57 -2.48
N ALA A 238 16.41 5.38 -3.50
CA ALA A 238 17.63 6.15 -3.63
C ALA A 238 17.23 7.57 -4.03
N SER A 239 17.89 8.60 -3.52
CA SER A 239 17.57 9.98 -3.85
C SER A 239 18.75 10.90 -3.61
N THR A 240 18.92 11.87 -4.51
CA THR A 240 19.85 12.99 -4.32
C THR A 240 19.21 14.21 -3.65
N GLY A 241 17.88 14.26 -3.57
CA GLY A 241 17.12 15.39 -3.04
C GLY A 241 16.73 15.31 -1.56
N THR A 242 17.11 14.23 -0.87
CA THR A 242 16.85 14.01 0.56
C THR A 242 18.08 14.46 1.36
N GLY A 243 17.95 15.49 2.20
CA GLY A 243 19.06 16.05 2.97
C GLY A 243 18.79 17.43 3.54
N SER A 244 19.78 17.98 4.24
CA SER A 244 19.81 19.32 4.82
C SER A 244 20.01 20.43 3.79
N ASN A 245 20.60 20.11 2.63
CA ASN A 245 20.82 21.01 1.48
C ASN A 245 19.52 21.33 0.71
N ARG A 246 18.50 21.85 1.40
CA ARG A 246 17.32 22.46 0.77
C ARG A 246 17.59 23.92 0.47
N PHE A 247 16.70 24.56 -0.28
CA PHE A 247 16.75 26.01 -0.44
C PHE A 247 16.76 26.67 0.93
N THR A 248 17.76 27.52 1.13
CA THR A 248 17.97 28.22 2.38
C THR A 248 17.35 29.61 2.31
N MET A 249 17.08 30.17 3.48
CA MET A 249 16.51 31.50 3.58
C MET A 249 17.58 32.53 3.92
N ASN A 250 17.36 33.76 3.47
CA ASN A 250 18.16 34.89 3.91
C ASN A 250 17.97 35.16 5.41
N GLN A 251 18.94 35.84 6.03
CA GLN A 251 18.97 36.12 7.46
C GLN A 251 17.65 36.74 7.98
N PRO A 252 16.90 36.04 8.86
CA PRO A 252 15.76 36.65 9.55
C PRO A 252 16.23 37.52 10.72
N ASP A 253 15.64 38.71 10.84
CA ASP A 253 15.84 39.61 11.98
C ASP A 253 14.88 39.20 13.12
N LEU A 254 15.40 38.49 14.12
CA LEU A 254 14.67 38.19 15.35
C LEU A 254 14.91 39.30 16.38
N ARG A 255 13.84 39.81 16.98
CA ARG A 255 13.96 40.69 18.15
C ARG A 255 13.69 39.88 19.41
N VAL A 256 14.77 39.55 20.12
CA VAL A 256 14.66 39.09 21.50
C VAL A 256 14.55 40.33 22.38
N ILE A 257 13.64 40.38 23.35
CA ILE A 257 13.43 41.56 24.20
C ILE A 257 13.70 41.14 25.63
N ASN A 258 14.56 41.88 26.33
CA ASN A 258 14.74 41.67 27.76
C ASN A 258 13.45 42.09 28.49
N PRO A 259 12.77 41.20 29.23
CA PRO A 259 11.49 41.49 29.89
C PRO A 259 11.64 42.46 31.06
N ASP A 260 12.83 42.53 31.66
CA ASP A 260 13.11 43.41 32.79
C ASP A 260 13.46 44.83 32.33
N THR A 261 14.04 44.99 31.13
CA THR A 261 14.51 46.30 30.63
C THR A 261 13.74 46.83 29.42
N GLY A 262 12.94 45.99 28.76
CA GLY A 262 12.25 46.32 27.51
C GLY A 262 13.18 46.57 26.31
N GLN A 263 14.49 46.29 26.45
CA GLN A 263 15.48 46.53 25.39
C GLN A 263 15.70 45.27 24.53
N PRO A 264 15.91 45.42 23.21
CA PRO A 264 16.28 44.30 22.36
C PRO A 264 17.62 43.68 22.77
N ILE A 265 17.63 42.36 22.98
CA ILE A 265 18.82 41.52 23.04
C ILE A 265 19.12 41.14 21.58
N GLY A 266 20.24 41.61 21.04
CA GLY A 266 20.60 41.46 19.62
C GLY A 266 20.96 40.02 19.24
N ILE A 267 19.94 39.16 19.13
CA ILE A 267 20.07 37.77 18.68
C ILE A 267 19.44 37.68 17.29
N SER A 268 20.27 37.59 16.25
CA SER A 268 19.83 37.30 14.89
C SER A 268 19.97 35.80 14.60
N LEU A 269 19.27 35.28 13.60
CA LEU A 269 19.66 33.99 13.03
C LEU A 269 20.79 34.21 12.03
N GLU A 270 21.65 33.23 11.82
CA GLU A 270 22.69 33.32 10.79
C GLU A 270 22.08 32.96 9.42
N GLU A 271 22.52 33.65 8.36
CA GLU A 271 22.11 33.32 6.99
C GLU A 271 22.44 31.86 6.66
N ASN A 272 21.59 31.21 5.85
CA ASN A 272 21.79 29.82 5.41
C ASN A 272 21.78 28.74 6.52
N THR A 273 21.43 29.06 7.77
CA THR A 273 21.44 28.08 8.87
C THR A 273 20.09 27.42 9.15
N VAL A 274 18.98 28.09 8.81
CA VAL A 274 17.64 27.49 8.89
C VAL A 274 17.30 26.81 7.58
N ILE A 275 17.19 25.48 7.63
CA ILE A 275 16.58 24.69 6.57
C ILE A 275 15.08 24.97 6.63
N ASN A 276 14.46 25.35 5.52
CA ASN A 276 13.04 25.68 5.46
C ASN A 276 12.17 24.42 5.22
N PRO A 277 11.58 23.77 6.25
CA PRO A 277 10.63 22.68 6.08
C PRO A 277 9.38 23.09 5.28
N THR A 278 8.99 24.37 5.28
CA THR A 278 7.83 24.84 4.48
C THR A 278 8.06 24.74 2.96
N ALA A 279 9.31 24.70 2.52
CA ALA A 279 9.69 24.56 1.11
C ALA A 279 9.81 23.10 0.62
N THR A 280 9.52 22.11 1.49
CA THR A 280 9.75 20.69 1.15
C THR A 280 8.81 20.23 0.04
N GLN A 281 9.37 19.55 -0.96
CA GLN A 281 8.62 18.91 -2.04
C GLN A 281 8.64 17.37 -1.93
N THR A 282 7.74 16.69 -2.64
CA THR A 282 7.51 15.24 -2.47
C THR A 282 8.75 14.40 -2.76
N PHE A 283 9.58 14.80 -3.74
CA PHE A 283 10.81 14.11 -4.09
C PHE A 283 11.98 14.39 -3.12
N ASN A 284 11.82 15.32 -2.16
CA ASN A 284 12.79 15.56 -1.08
C ASN A 284 12.54 14.68 0.16
N ILE A 285 11.61 13.73 0.08
CA ILE A 285 11.27 12.80 1.17
C ILE A 285 11.91 11.43 0.92
N GLY A 286 12.56 10.90 1.95
CA GLY A 286 13.13 9.56 1.99
C GLY A 286 14.18 9.46 3.10
N PRO A 287 14.43 8.25 3.65
CA PRO A 287 15.57 8.05 4.51
C PRO A 287 16.83 8.14 3.64
N ARG A 288 17.76 9.01 4.01
CA ARG A 288 19.11 9.01 3.44
C ARG A 288 20.11 8.78 4.55
N ARG A 289 21.13 7.97 4.28
CA ARG A 289 22.19 7.70 5.25
C ARG A 289 23.27 8.77 5.20
N ASN A 290 23.69 9.18 4.01
CA ASN A 290 24.66 10.24 3.79
C ASN A 290 24.16 11.22 2.71
N GLU A 291 24.29 12.52 2.95
CA GLU A 291 23.80 13.56 2.04
C GLU A 291 24.66 13.68 0.76
N GLU A 292 25.89 13.17 0.80
CA GLU A 292 26.85 13.21 -0.30
C GLU A 292 26.63 12.09 -1.34
N ASP A 293 25.97 10.98 -0.97
CA ASP A 293 25.90 9.76 -1.78
C ASP A 293 24.46 9.42 -2.19
N ASN A 294 24.24 8.94 -3.42
CA ASN A 294 22.92 8.44 -3.84
C ASN A 294 22.71 7.00 -3.32
N ASP A 295 22.65 6.88 -2.00
CA ASP A 295 22.57 5.60 -1.30
C ASP A 295 21.25 4.87 -1.58
N VAL A 296 21.33 3.58 -1.85
CA VAL A 296 20.16 2.71 -1.89
C VAL A 296 19.83 2.25 -0.47
N VAL A 297 18.63 2.55 -0.01
CA VAL A 297 18.14 2.15 1.32
C VAL A 297 16.78 1.47 1.22
N ILE A 298 16.47 0.65 2.21
CA ILE A 298 15.10 0.19 2.43
C ILE A 298 14.37 1.33 3.15
N ASP A 299 13.37 1.92 2.50
CA ASP A 299 12.60 3.02 3.09
C ASP A 299 11.27 2.58 3.68
N TRP A 300 10.71 1.45 3.23
CA TRP A 300 9.44 0.94 3.73
C TRP A 300 9.36 -0.58 3.67
N VAL A 301 8.95 -1.20 4.78
CA VAL A 301 8.57 -2.61 4.86
C VAL A 301 7.22 -2.67 5.57
N GLY A 302 6.18 -3.04 4.83
CA GLY A 302 4.80 -3.10 5.31
C GLY A 302 4.13 -4.40 4.91
N TYR A 303 3.33 -4.98 5.79
CA TYR A 303 2.55 -6.18 5.56
C TYR A 303 1.08 -5.90 5.84
N TYR A 304 0.24 -6.17 4.85
CA TYR A 304 -1.20 -6.08 4.92
C TYR A 304 -1.78 -7.49 4.97
N ALA A 305 -2.61 -7.76 5.96
CA ALA A 305 -3.28 -9.04 6.10
C ALA A 305 -4.73 -8.81 6.52
N PRO A 306 -5.71 -9.22 5.70
CA PRO A 306 -7.09 -9.24 6.15
C PRO A 306 -7.30 -10.39 7.15
N ILE A 307 -7.97 -10.09 8.27
CA ILE A 307 -8.33 -11.09 9.27
C ILE A 307 -9.85 -11.18 9.33
N GLU A 308 -10.38 -12.35 8.96
CA GLU A 308 -11.78 -12.70 9.17
C GLU A 308 -11.96 -13.27 10.58
N ILE A 309 -12.66 -12.52 11.45
CA ILE A 309 -12.91 -12.95 12.82
C ILE A 309 -14.19 -13.79 12.90
N PHE A 310 -15.22 -13.38 12.16
CA PHE A 310 -16.51 -14.05 12.05
C PHE A 310 -16.98 -14.04 10.60
N ASN A 311 -17.92 -14.91 10.24
CA ASN A 311 -18.61 -14.83 8.94
C ASN A 311 -19.21 -13.42 8.82
N ASN A 312 -18.68 -12.60 7.90
CA ASN A 312 -19.06 -11.21 7.63
C ASN A 312 -18.44 -10.13 8.54
N PHE A 313 -17.32 -10.42 9.23
CA PHE A 313 -16.53 -9.36 9.89
C PHE A 313 -15.06 -9.48 9.53
N LYS A 314 -14.62 -8.60 8.63
CA LYS A 314 -13.26 -8.50 8.13
C LYS A 314 -12.56 -7.27 8.74
N VAL A 315 -11.36 -7.50 9.26
CA VAL A 315 -10.47 -6.45 9.77
C VAL A 315 -9.26 -6.40 8.85
N ASP A 316 -9.04 -5.25 8.21
CA ASP A 316 -7.84 -5.04 7.40
C ASP A 316 -6.71 -4.63 8.33
N THR A 317 -5.73 -5.51 8.54
CA THR A 317 -4.59 -5.22 9.41
C THR A 317 -3.37 -4.79 8.62
N TYR A 318 -2.57 -3.94 9.25
CA TYR A 318 -1.31 -3.43 8.73
C TYR A 318 -0.24 -3.57 9.80
N VAL A 319 0.92 -4.09 9.43
CA VAL A 319 2.10 -4.16 10.29
C VAL A 319 3.29 -3.66 9.50
N SER A 320 4.05 -2.73 10.07
CA SER A 320 5.30 -2.26 9.46
C SER A 320 6.47 -2.55 10.38
N ALA A 321 7.53 -3.12 9.81
CA ALA A 321 8.80 -3.29 10.51
C ALA A 321 9.71 -2.05 10.37
N TRP A 322 9.48 -1.23 9.35
CA TRP A 322 10.26 -0.04 9.07
C TRP A 322 9.51 0.91 8.14
N GLY A 323 9.60 2.22 8.42
CA GLY A 323 9.12 3.25 7.52
C GLY A 323 7.61 3.35 7.35
N GLY A 324 6.82 2.67 8.20
CA GLY A 324 5.37 2.73 8.17
C GLY A 324 4.84 4.13 8.45
N LYS A 325 3.76 4.49 7.75
CA LYS A 325 3.11 5.79 7.79
C LYS A 325 1.61 5.60 8.00
N TRP A 326 0.94 6.60 8.57
CA TRP A 326 -0.50 6.53 8.80
C TRP A 326 -1.27 6.31 7.51
N TYR A 327 -0.87 7.03 6.46
CA TYR A 327 -1.52 6.99 5.17
C TYR A 327 -1.33 5.69 4.40
N ASP A 328 -0.53 4.74 4.90
CA ASP A 328 -0.38 3.42 4.28
C ASP A 328 -1.64 2.55 4.47
N PHE A 329 -2.44 2.84 5.51
CA PHE A 329 -3.66 2.10 5.84
C PHE A 329 -4.85 2.99 6.26
N VAL A 330 -4.62 4.29 6.46
CA VAL A 330 -5.63 5.28 6.83
C VAL A 330 -5.87 6.22 5.65
N PRO A 331 -7.12 6.45 5.19
CA PRO A 331 -7.39 7.30 4.04
C PRO A 331 -7.21 8.80 4.40
N THR A 332 -6.51 9.56 3.54
CA THR A 332 -6.12 10.96 3.82
C THR A 332 -7.07 12.03 3.26
N LEU A 333 -8.08 11.61 2.49
CA LEU A 333 -9.21 12.42 1.99
C LEU A 333 -8.83 13.68 1.17
N ASN A 334 -7.78 13.57 0.35
CA ASN A 334 -7.36 14.62 -0.56
C ASN A 334 -7.04 14.06 -1.96
N PRO A 335 -8.05 13.47 -2.65
CA PRO A 335 -7.83 12.85 -3.95
C PRO A 335 -7.24 13.83 -4.96
N PHE A 336 -6.45 13.31 -5.91
CA PHE A 336 -5.70 14.05 -6.93
C PHE A 336 -4.47 14.83 -6.45
N PHE A 337 -4.49 15.40 -5.24
CA PHE A 337 -3.30 16.02 -4.65
C PHE A 337 -2.39 14.99 -3.96
N GLU A 338 -3.02 14.03 -3.28
CA GLU A 338 -2.36 12.88 -2.65
C GLU A 338 -1.84 11.87 -3.69
N ASP A 339 -0.64 11.33 -3.46
CA ASP A 339 -0.07 10.22 -4.23
C ASP A 339 0.90 9.36 -3.38
N PHE A 340 0.71 9.31 -2.06
CA PHE A 340 1.55 8.54 -1.12
C PHE A 340 3.04 8.90 -1.23
N ASP A 341 3.29 10.21 -1.25
CA ASP A 341 4.60 10.83 -1.51
C ASP A 341 5.17 10.52 -2.90
N GLY A 342 4.39 10.03 -3.86
CA GLY A 342 4.76 9.77 -5.25
C GLY A 342 4.90 11.01 -6.13
N GLY A 343 5.05 10.77 -7.44
CA GLY A 343 5.31 11.79 -8.46
C GLY A 343 4.11 12.24 -9.29
N LYS A 344 2.88 11.79 -8.98
CA LYS A 344 1.66 12.06 -9.76
C LYS A 344 0.73 13.08 -9.11
N GLY A 345 0.87 13.34 -7.82
CA GLY A 345 0.08 14.34 -7.08
C GLY A 345 0.70 15.74 -7.08
N SER A 346 0.47 16.48 -6.00
CA SER A 346 1.09 17.80 -5.79
C SER A 346 2.62 17.76 -5.75
N LEU A 347 3.25 18.91 -5.88
CA LEU A 347 4.69 19.11 -5.73
C LEU A 347 5.08 19.31 -4.27
N SER A 348 4.33 20.11 -3.52
CA SER A 348 4.63 20.33 -2.09
C SER A 348 4.12 19.18 -1.22
N THR A 349 4.80 18.95 -0.10
CA THR A 349 4.37 17.96 0.92
C THR A 349 3.14 18.42 1.70
N PHE A 350 2.86 19.73 1.71
CA PHE A 350 1.72 20.36 2.37
C PHE A 350 0.41 20.13 1.63
N SER A 351 0.39 20.34 0.31
CA SER A 351 -0.83 20.22 -0.49
C SER A 351 -1.31 18.78 -0.65
N GLN A 352 -0.47 17.77 -0.39
CA GLN A 352 -0.84 16.36 -0.54
C GLN A 352 -1.95 15.95 0.41
N ARG A 353 -1.89 16.39 1.67
CA ARG A 353 -2.75 15.88 2.75
C ARG A 353 -2.62 16.71 4.01
N ASN A 354 -3.56 16.50 4.93
CA ASN A 354 -3.47 17.08 6.26
C ASN A 354 -2.15 16.69 6.96
N PRO A 355 -1.32 17.66 7.42
CA PRO A 355 -0.08 17.40 8.14
C PRO A 355 -0.22 16.49 9.36
N ILE A 356 -1.41 16.31 9.93
CA ILE A 356 -1.67 15.36 11.02
C ILE A 356 -1.19 13.94 10.73
N TYR A 357 -1.20 13.51 9.45
CA TYR A 357 -0.70 12.19 9.04
C TYR A 357 0.83 12.08 9.02
N ARG A 358 1.55 13.17 9.30
CA ARG A 358 3.02 13.20 9.46
C ARG A 358 3.46 13.22 10.93
N ILE A 359 2.54 13.06 11.88
CA ILE A 359 2.82 13.02 13.32
C ILE A 359 3.04 11.57 13.77
N GLY A 360 4.28 11.20 14.06
CA GLY A 360 4.66 9.80 14.32
C GLY A 360 4.88 9.00 13.03
N GLY A 361 5.19 7.72 13.13
CA GLY A 361 5.61 6.89 11.99
C GLY A 361 6.72 5.92 12.40
N GLY A 362 7.17 5.07 11.48
CA GLY A 362 8.17 4.03 11.73
C GLY A 362 7.54 2.64 11.84
N ALA A 363 8.06 1.78 12.71
CA ALA A 363 7.51 0.43 12.87
C ALA A 363 6.30 0.42 13.80
N GLY A 364 5.38 -0.50 13.59
CA GLY A 364 4.22 -0.66 14.43
C GLY A 364 3.10 -1.39 13.71
N ALA A 365 1.87 -1.17 14.16
CA ALA A 365 0.71 -1.85 13.60
C ALA A 365 -0.52 -0.94 13.60
N GLY A 366 -1.42 -1.20 12.67
CA GLY A 366 -2.71 -0.57 12.55
C GLY A 366 -3.76 -1.54 12.05
N ALA A 367 -5.02 -1.13 12.16
CA ALA A 367 -6.15 -1.86 11.63
C ALA A 367 -7.21 -0.87 11.13
N SER A 368 -7.97 -1.31 10.14
CA SER A 368 -9.15 -0.63 9.64
C SER A 368 -10.34 -1.59 9.63
N VAL A 369 -11.49 -1.08 10.05
CA VAL A 369 -12.74 -1.84 10.16
C VAL A 369 -13.84 -1.07 9.45
N GLN A 370 -14.53 -1.76 8.54
CA GLN A 370 -15.72 -1.21 7.89
C GLN A 370 -16.94 -1.37 8.81
N LEU A 371 -17.74 -0.32 8.92
CA LEU A 371 -18.93 -0.28 9.76
C LEU A 371 -20.19 -0.42 8.90
N ASP A 372 -20.48 -1.64 8.45
CA ASP A 372 -21.60 -1.93 7.53
C ASP A 372 -22.95 -1.47 8.07
N TRP A 373 -23.13 -1.46 9.40
CA TRP A 373 -24.38 -1.03 10.05
C TRP A 373 -24.65 0.48 9.93
N LEU A 374 -23.64 1.29 9.61
CA LEU A 374 -23.79 2.72 9.35
C LEU A 374 -24.07 3.04 7.89
N ASN A 375 -23.93 2.06 6.98
CA ASN A 375 -24.03 2.28 5.54
C ASN A 375 -25.39 2.91 5.13
N ASN A 376 -26.47 2.50 5.79
CA ASN A 376 -27.81 3.02 5.51
C ASN A 376 -28.06 4.45 6.03
N VAL A 377 -27.20 4.97 6.91
CA VAL A 377 -27.37 6.28 7.57
C VAL A 377 -26.36 7.30 7.06
N LEU A 378 -25.09 6.92 6.96
CA LEU A 378 -23.97 7.81 6.64
C LEU A 378 -23.22 7.40 5.35
N GLY A 379 -23.61 6.29 4.72
CA GLY A 379 -22.87 5.65 3.63
C GLY A 379 -21.66 4.83 4.13
N PRO A 380 -20.80 4.35 3.22
CA PRO A 380 -19.62 3.58 3.57
C PRO A 380 -18.78 4.30 4.62
N THR A 381 -18.67 3.70 5.80
CA THR A 381 -17.98 4.26 6.97
C THR A 381 -16.89 3.30 7.42
N SER A 382 -15.69 3.79 7.72
CA SER A 382 -14.66 2.97 8.34
C SER A 382 -14.00 3.66 9.52
N ILE A 383 -13.56 2.86 10.48
CA ILE A 383 -12.74 3.28 11.61
C ILE A 383 -11.37 2.66 11.44
N SER A 384 -10.34 3.49 11.53
CA SER A 384 -8.94 3.07 11.51
C SER A 384 -8.26 3.46 12.80
N PHE A 385 -7.39 2.60 13.32
CA PHE A 385 -6.58 2.90 14.49
C PHE A 385 -5.21 2.25 14.37
N GLY A 386 -4.20 2.80 15.04
CA GLY A 386 -2.88 2.19 15.03
C GLY A 386 -1.89 2.88 15.97
N TYR A 387 -0.72 2.26 16.06
CA TYR A 387 0.42 2.71 16.84
C TYR A 387 1.68 2.53 16.00
N LEU A 388 2.43 3.62 15.80
CA LEU A 388 3.68 3.63 15.05
C LEU A 388 4.79 4.29 15.88
N ALA A 389 5.98 3.70 15.87
CA ALA A 389 7.15 4.15 16.63
C ALA A 389 8.38 4.36 15.73
N GLY A 390 9.06 5.49 15.91
CA GLY A 390 10.14 5.96 15.04
C GLY A 390 11.51 5.35 15.31
N THR A 391 11.76 4.91 16.56
CA THR A 391 13.03 4.24 16.99
C THR A 391 12.83 2.80 17.48
N PRO A 392 12.09 1.97 16.77
CA PRO A 392 11.61 0.69 17.29
C PRO A 392 12.74 -0.31 17.57
N ASN A 393 13.85 -0.22 16.83
CA ASN A 393 14.95 -1.18 16.84
C ASN A 393 16.07 -0.86 17.85
N SER A 394 15.95 0.21 18.63
CA SER A 394 16.99 0.64 19.57
C SER A 394 16.41 0.61 20.99
N PRO A 395 16.70 -0.36 21.87
CA PRO A 395 16.07 -0.44 23.20
C PRO A 395 16.72 0.48 24.26
N CYS A 396 17.43 1.54 23.85
CA CYS A 396 18.17 2.40 24.77
C CYS A 396 17.26 3.24 25.66
N VAL A 397 17.45 3.23 26.98
CA VAL A 397 16.66 4.08 27.90
C VAL A 397 17.00 5.57 27.77
N ASN A 398 18.24 5.89 27.36
CA ASN A 398 18.68 7.25 27.00
C ASN A 398 19.50 7.17 25.70
N GLY A 399 18.83 7.06 24.55
CA GLY A 399 19.52 6.93 23.27
C GLY A 399 19.51 8.23 22.48
N ASP A 400 20.65 8.60 21.89
CA ASP A 400 20.82 9.80 21.05
C ASP A 400 20.17 9.70 19.66
N GLY A 401 19.46 8.59 19.39
CA GLY A 401 18.84 8.31 18.09
C GLY A 401 19.82 7.78 17.02
N GLY A 402 21.13 7.74 17.30
CA GLY A 402 22.19 7.16 16.45
C GLY A 402 22.57 5.72 16.83
N GLY A 403 21.77 5.06 17.65
CA GLY A 403 22.02 3.70 18.13
C GLY A 403 22.98 3.59 19.32
N LYS A 404 23.47 4.72 19.86
CA LYS A 404 24.29 4.73 21.08
C LYS A 404 23.41 4.93 22.30
N CYS A 405 23.50 4.01 23.26
CA CYS A 405 22.87 4.18 24.56
C CYS A 405 23.80 5.01 25.45
N ASN A 406 23.38 6.23 25.81
CA ASN A 406 24.08 7.05 26.78
C ASN A 406 23.80 6.55 28.19
N SER A 407 24.88 6.29 28.94
CA SER A 407 24.81 5.91 30.36
C SER A 407 24.67 7.13 31.30
N GLY A 408 24.86 8.34 30.76
CA GLY A 408 24.78 9.59 31.50
C GLY A 408 23.34 10.04 31.69
N LYS A 409 23.01 10.56 32.88
CA LYS A 409 21.79 11.34 33.08
C LYS A 409 22.12 12.78 32.68
N SER A 410 21.61 13.25 31.55
CA SER A 410 21.68 14.67 31.20
C SER A 410 21.01 15.48 32.31
N THR A 411 21.59 16.60 32.76
CA THR A 411 21.04 17.43 33.85
C THR A 411 20.24 18.58 33.27
N ASN A 412 18.99 18.76 33.68
CA ASN A 412 18.17 19.90 33.33
C ASN A 412 18.80 21.18 33.91
N PRO A 413 19.27 22.12 33.08
CA PRO A 413 20.00 23.28 33.56
C PRO A 413 19.11 24.31 34.26
N VAL A 414 17.81 24.34 33.97
CA VAL A 414 16.83 25.23 34.63
C VAL A 414 16.48 24.74 36.04
N THR A 415 16.51 23.44 36.27
CA THR A 415 16.08 22.83 37.54
C THR A 415 17.23 22.24 38.36
N GLY A 416 18.44 22.12 37.79
CA GLY A 416 19.61 21.49 38.40
C GLY A 416 19.46 19.99 38.67
N LYS A 417 18.38 19.36 38.18
CA LYS A 417 18.08 17.94 38.41
C LYS A 417 18.44 17.12 37.17
N PRO A 418 18.92 15.87 37.31
CA PRO A 418 19.00 14.94 36.19
C PRO A 418 17.64 14.91 35.49
N TYR A 419 17.61 15.03 34.17
CA TYR A 419 16.42 14.76 33.38
C TYR A 419 15.97 13.34 33.72
N ALA A 420 14.93 13.24 34.54
CA ALA A 420 14.29 11.96 34.83
C ALA A 420 13.44 11.49 33.63
N GLU A 421 13.23 12.36 32.63
CA GLU A 421 12.17 12.23 31.63
C GLU A 421 12.51 12.81 30.24
N SER A 422 13.65 13.48 30.02
CA SER A 422 13.83 14.30 28.80
C SER A 422 14.72 13.80 27.68
N ASP A 423 15.46 12.70 27.82
CA ASP A 423 16.19 12.19 26.64
C ASP A 423 15.31 11.26 25.79
N GLY A 424 14.16 10.82 26.33
CA GLY A 424 13.32 9.80 25.71
C GLY A 424 14.10 8.50 25.52
N GLY A 425 13.56 7.38 25.95
CA GLY A 425 14.11 6.12 25.49
C GLY A 425 14.05 6.00 23.97
N ASN A 426 14.65 4.98 23.44
CA ASN A 426 14.36 4.46 22.13
C ASN A 426 13.56 3.16 22.33
N GLY A 427 12.97 2.66 21.25
CA GLY A 427 12.24 1.40 21.23
C GLY A 427 10.76 1.63 20.99
N LEU A 428 10.05 0.51 20.84
CA LEU A 428 8.63 0.52 20.46
C LEU A 428 7.75 1.33 21.42
N PHE A 429 8.00 1.28 22.73
CA PHE A 429 7.16 1.93 23.75
C PHE A 429 7.84 3.02 24.56
N ASN A 430 9.13 3.26 24.30
CA ASN A 430 9.95 4.13 25.13
C ASN A 430 10.56 5.29 24.32
N GLY A 431 10.32 5.37 23.01
CA GLY A 431 10.79 6.46 22.13
C GLY A 431 9.69 7.20 21.40
N ASN A 432 10.04 7.83 20.27
CA ASN A 432 9.07 8.53 19.43
C ASN A 432 7.93 7.58 19.06
N TYR A 433 6.71 7.97 19.36
CA TYR A 433 5.54 7.20 18.96
C TYR A 433 4.38 8.12 18.60
N GLY A 434 3.47 7.61 17.76
CA GLY A 434 2.14 8.15 17.57
C GLY A 434 1.10 7.04 17.68
N ALA A 435 -0.04 7.35 18.26
CA ALA A 435 -1.25 6.55 18.27
C ALA A 435 -2.35 7.34 17.56
N LEU A 436 -2.90 6.77 16.49
CA LEU A 436 -3.92 7.41 15.67
C LEU A 436 -5.24 6.66 15.82
N ALA A 437 -6.33 7.41 15.86
CA ALA A 437 -7.68 6.92 15.61
C ALA A 437 -8.38 7.83 14.60
N GLN A 438 -9.07 7.25 13.63
CA GLN A 438 -9.80 7.99 12.62
C GLN A 438 -11.14 7.32 12.33
N ILE A 439 -12.15 8.13 12.12
CA ILE A 439 -13.41 7.73 11.48
C ILE A 439 -13.52 8.47 10.15
N ASN A 440 -13.89 7.77 9.09
CA ASN A 440 -14.20 8.35 7.79
C ASN A 440 -15.56 7.85 7.29
N THR A 441 -16.23 8.66 6.49
CA THR A 441 -17.56 8.34 5.96
C THR A 441 -17.79 8.97 4.59
N ASN A 442 -18.44 8.23 3.70
CA ASN A 442 -18.88 8.69 2.37
C ASN A 442 -20.35 9.14 2.42
N ILE A 443 -20.58 10.42 2.59
CA ILE A 443 -21.90 11.05 2.59
C ILE A 443 -22.33 11.36 1.14
N PHE A 444 -23.49 10.85 0.71
CA PHE A 444 -24.11 11.14 -0.60
C PHE A 444 -23.22 10.87 -1.83
N ASP A 445 -22.47 9.76 -1.88
CA ASP A 445 -21.57 9.29 -2.97
C ASP A 445 -20.51 10.29 -3.49
N SER A 446 -20.54 11.53 -3.03
CA SER A 446 -19.83 12.68 -3.59
C SER A 446 -19.09 13.48 -2.52
N VAL A 447 -19.43 13.30 -1.23
CA VAL A 447 -18.76 13.95 -0.10
C VAL A 447 -18.13 12.88 0.78
N ASN A 448 -16.83 12.95 1.01
CA ASN A 448 -16.17 12.13 2.03
C ASN A 448 -15.65 13.05 3.13
N ILE A 449 -15.89 12.69 4.39
CA ILE A 449 -15.44 13.42 5.57
C ILE A 449 -14.72 12.46 6.51
N GLY A 450 -13.64 12.95 7.11
CA GLY A 450 -12.85 12.22 8.09
C GLY A 450 -12.50 13.07 9.29
N PHE A 451 -12.56 12.44 10.47
CA PHE A 451 -12.12 13.01 11.73
C PHE A 451 -10.97 12.17 12.25
N THR A 452 -9.83 12.80 12.48
CA THR A 452 -8.58 12.14 12.85
C THR A 452 -8.11 12.67 14.20
N TYR A 453 -7.74 11.77 15.10
CA TYR A 453 -7.08 12.10 16.35
C TYR A 453 -5.71 11.41 16.40
N VAL A 454 -4.68 12.16 16.79
CA VAL A 454 -3.33 11.61 17.00
C VAL A 454 -2.79 12.05 18.34
N HIS A 455 -2.44 11.07 19.17
CA HIS A 455 -1.65 11.26 20.39
C HIS A 455 -0.22 10.82 20.14
N ALA A 456 0.77 11.66 20.39
CA ALA A 456 2.16 11.32 20.10
C ALA A 456 3.15 11.87 21.13
N TYR A 457 4.25 11.15 21.29
CA TYR A 457 5.45 11.61 21.99
C TYR A 457 6.58 11.79 20.98
N HIS A 458 7.31 12.88 21.11
CA HIS A 458 8.47 13.22 20.29
C HIS A 458 9.63 13.58 21.20
N LYS A 459 10.84 13.11 20.88
CA LYS A 459 12.07 13.50 21.57
C LYS A 459 12.40 14.98 21.35
N PRO A 460 13.32 15.56 22.15
CA PRO A 460 13.71 16.96 22.01
C PRO A 460 14.07 17.38 20.58
N ASP A 461 14.88 16.57 19.88
CA ASP A 461 15.35 16.88 18.53
C ASP A 461 14.45 16.30 17.43
N SER A 462 13.44 15.51 17.79
CA SER A 462 12.50 14.96 16.82
C SER A 462 11.43 15.98 16.44
N PRO A 463 11.25 16.28 15.15
CA PRO A 463 10.21 17.19 14.69
C PRO A 463 8.81 16.57 14.82
N ILE A 464 7.81 17.39 15.19
CA ILE A 464 6.41 16.97 15.33
C ILE A 464 5.85 16.43 14.01
N PHE A 465 6.11 17.10 12.89
CA PHE A 465 5.64 16.74 11.54
C PHE A 465 6.76 16.14 10.68
N GLY A 466 7.54 15.23 11.24
CA GLY A 466 8.64 14.54 10.54
C GLY A 466 8.50 13.03 10.46
N GLU A 467 7.31 12.49 10.64
CA GLU A 467 7.01 11.07 10.45
C GLU A 467 7.81 10.12 11.36
N GLY A 468 8.05 10.53 12.61
CA GLY A 468 8.74 9.73 13.62
C GLY A 468 10.27 9.74 13.55
N ILE A 469 10.87 10.50 12.63
CA ILE A 469 12.34 10.63 12.57
C ILE A 469 12.93 11.19 13.88
N ASN A 470 14.16 10.79 14.18
CA ASN A 470 14.81 11.16 15.44
C ASN A 470 15.30 12.60 15.50
N GLN A 471 15.68 13.16 14.35
CA GLN A 471 16.28 14.48 14.24
C GLN A 471 16.00 15.07 12.86
N GLY A 472 15.97 16.39 12.77
CA GLY A 472 15.86 17.13 11.50
C GLY A 472 14.76 18.20 11.52
N PRO A 473 14.65 19.02 10.46
CA PRO A 473 13.76 20.18 10.42
C PRO A 473 12.26 19.83 10.34
N GLY A 474 11.91 18.58 10.02
CA GLY A 474 10.55 18.17 9.67
C GLY A 474 10.32 18.10 8.17
N ILE A 475 9.13 17.63 7.78
CA ILE A 475 8.75 17.42 6.37
C ILE A 475 7.76 18.49 5.89
N VAL A 476 7.06 19.15 6.82
CA VAL A 476 6.06 20.19 6.54
C VAL A 476 5.92 21.10 7.74
N GLY A 477 5.43 22.33 7.53
CA GLY A 477 5.28 23.30 8.62
C GLY A 477 6.57 24.03 8.93
N THR A 478 6.51 24.96 9.87
CA THR A 478 7.64 25.81 10.25
C THR A 478 8.57 25.10 11.24
N SER A 479 9.82 25.54 11.34
CA SER A 479 10.79 24.97 12.28
C SER A 479 10.33 25.12 13.74
N ILE A 480 9.63 26.21 14.07
CA ILE A 480 9.05 26.41 15.40
C ILE A 480 7.93 25.39 15.65
N ALA A 481 7.01 25.22 14.70
CA ALA A 481 5.93 24.25 14.83
C ALA A 481 6.44 22.80 14.88
N ASN A 482 7.52 22.48 14.17
CA ASN A 482 8.16 21.16 14.24
C ASN A 482 8.92 20.98 15.54
N GLY A 483 9.56 22.03 16.01
CA GLY A 483 10.12 22.02 17.32
C GLY A 483 11.38 21.20 17.50
N SER A 484 12.17 21.06 16.43
CA SER A 484 13.47 20.40 16.48
C SER A 484 14.45 21.31 17.21
N ARG A 485 14.82 20.93 18.43
CA ARG A 485 15.72 21.72 19.28
C ARG A 485 17.07 21.97 18.61
N SER A 486 17.74 20.93 18.10
CA SER A 486 19.04 21.10 17.44
C SER A 486 18.98 22.03 16.22
N THR A 487 17.91 21.93 15.41
CA THR A 487 17.72 22.79 14.23
C THR A 487 17.54 24.26 14.64
N LEU A 488 16.68 24.53 15.63
CA LEU A 488 16.43 25.89 16.11
C LEU A 488 17.62 26.47 16.89
N SER A 489 18.35 25.64 17.62
CA SER A 489 19.54 26.03 18.39
C SER A 489 20.71 26.41 17.48
N ASN A 490 20.93 25.66 16.40
CA ASN A 490 22.02 25.93 15.45
C ASN A 490 21.77 27.18 14.62
N ALA A 491 20.52 27.63 14.51
CA ALA A 491 20.16 28.78 13.72
C ALA A 491 20.51 30.12 14.38
N LEU A 492 20.79 30.17 15.69
CA LEU A 492 21.07 31.40 16.43
C LEU A 492 22.51 31.89 16.19
N ALA A 493 22.65 33.12 15.68
CA ALA A 493 23.94 33.74 15.42
C ALA A 493 24.65 34.10 16.72
N GLY A 494 25.77 33.42 16.98
CA GLY A 494 26.97 34.01 17.60
C GLY A 494 26.82 34.77 18.92
N GLY A 495 26.69 34.04 20.02
CA GLY A 495 27.12 34.51 21.35
C GLY A 495 27.76 33.36 22.13
N SER A 496 29.04 33.04 21.86
CA SER A 496 29.81 31.92 22.43
C SER A 496 29.02 30.61 22.63
N VAL A 497 28.71 29.76 21.63
CA VAL A 497 29.13 29.67 20.21
C VAL A 497 30.64 29.53 19.99
N GLY A 498 31.09 28.29 19.79
CA GLY A 498 32.46 27.94 19.39
C GLY A 498 32.41 26.86 18.31
N ASP A 499 32.69 27.31 17.08
CA ASP A 499 32.64 26.62 15.78
C ASP A 499 31.25 26.08 15.33
N PRO A 500 30.95 26.06 14.01
CA PRO A 500 29.80 25.32 13.49
C PRO A 500 30.04 23.83 13.74
N GLY A 501 29.67 23.39 14.93
CA GLY A 501 29.93 22.06 15.42
C GLY A 501 28.89 21.10 14.88
N THR A 502 29.36 19.98 14.33
CA THR A 502 28.67 18.69 14.33
C THR A 502 27.67 18.57 15.48
N SER A 503 26.44 18.08 15.23
CA SER A 503 25.42 17.74 16.24
C SER A 503 26.06 17.36 17.57
N THR A 504 26.11 18.30 18.53
CA THR A 504 26.74 18.01 19.81
C THR A 504 25.68 17.38 20.69
N SER A 505 25.86 16.09 20.99
CA SER A 505 25.05 15.37 22.00
C SER A 505 25.33 15.85 23.43
N SER A 506 26.22 16.83 23.60
CA SER A 506 26.72 17.31 24.87
C SER A 506 26.68 18.84 24.96
N PHE A 507 25.79 19.29 25.86
CA PHE A 507 25.57 20.64 26.36
C PHE A 507 26.88 21.36 26.77
N ASN A 508 27.12 22.58 26.26
CA ASN A 508 28.10 23.49 26.86
C ASN A 508 27.39 24.42 27.86
N GLY A 509 27.05 23.88 29.02
CA GLY A 509 26.78 24.70 30.19
C GLY A 509 27.60 24.17 31.33
N SER A 510 28.86 24.61 31.37
CA SER A 510 29.74 24.43 32.51
C SER A 510 29.27 25.31 33.68
N GLY A 511 28.09 25.02 34.25
CA GLY A 511 27.68 25.28 35.65
C GLY A 511 27.82 26.69 36.26
N ARG A 512 28.29 27.71 35.52
CA ARG A 512 28.50 29.08 36.01
C ARG A 512 27.50 30.08 35.45
N ASN A 513 26.87 29.78 34.31
CA ASN A 513 26.13 30.77 33.54
C ASN A 513 24.60 30.51 33.50
N SER A 514 24.11 29.56 34.31
CA SER A 514 22.67 29.26 34.47
C SER A 514 21.83 30.43 35.03
N LEU A 515 22.48 31.51 35.47
CA LEU A 515 21.84 32.68 36.06
C LEU A 515 22.05 33.95 35.23
N ASP A 516 22.76 33.87 34.09
CA ASP A 516 22.97 35.02 33.22
C ASP A 516 21.94 34.98 32.08
N GLY A 517 20.97 35.90 32.12
CA GLY A 517 19.85 35.96 31.17
C GLY A 517 20.26 36.25 29.71
N LEU A 518 21.54 36.50 29.47
CA LEU A 518 22.13 36.72 28.15
C LEU A 518 22.65 35.43 27.47
N GLU A 519 22.71 34.29 28.19
CA GLU A 519 23.27 33.02 27.68
C GLU A 519 22.26 31.84 27.64
N VAL A 520 20.97 32.10 27.87
CA VAL A 520 19.94 31.04 27.87
C VAL A 520 19.49 30.72 26.45
N ASN A 521 19.67 29.48 26.01
CA ASN A 521 19.10 29.00 24.76
C ASN A 521 17.55 28.94 24.85
N PRO A 522 16.82 29.74 24.02
CA PRO A 522 15.35 29.75 24.04
C PRO A 522 14.75 28.40 23.77
N PHE A 523 15.42 27.61 22.94
CA PHE A 523 14.92 26.37 22.35
C PHE A 523 15.46 25.13 23.06
N ASP A 524 15.94 25.23 24.30
CA ASP A 524 16.35 24.07 25.11
C ASP A 524 15.17 23.46 25.89
N TRP A 525 14.20 22.91 25.15
CA TRP A 525 13.03 22.19 25.65
C TRP A 525 13.26 20.69 25.58
N GLY A 526 12.63 19.94 26.49
CA GLY A 526 12.67 18.49 26.51
C GLY A 526 11.77 17.87 25.43
N GLY A 527 11.45 16.58 25.61
CA GLY A 527 10.48 15.90 24.77
C GLY A 527 9.13 16.63 24.70
N LYS A 528 8.36 16.34 23.65
CA LYS A 528 7.06 16.93 23.36
C LYS A 528 5.99 15.85 23.44
N VAL A 529 4.83 16.18 24.00
CA VAL A 529 3.62 15.36 23.90
C VAL A 529 2.58 16.16 23.13
N THR A 530 2.00 15.57 22.08
CA THR A 530 1.00 16.24 21.24
C THR A 530 -0.34 15.52 21.28
N ASN A 531 -1.42 16.27 21.46
CA ASN A 531 -2.78 15.83 21.17
C ASN A 531 -3.28 16.61 19.96
N SER A 532 -3.51 15.91 18.86
CA SER A 532 -3.82 16.50 17.56
C SER A 532 -5.21 16.09 17.11
N TYR A 533 -5.97 17.05 16.59
CA TYR A 533 -7.34 16.88 16.13
C TYR A 533 -7.43 17.42 14.71
N GLY A 534 -7.87 16.59 13.77
CA GLY A 534 -7.95 16.92 12.36
C GLY A 534 -9.34 16.64 11.79
N VAL A 535 -9.73 17.48 10.85
CA VAL A 535 -10.87 17.26 9.96
C VAL A 535 -10.36 17.35 8.53
N ALA A 536 -10.80 16.44 7.69
CA ALA A 536 -10.55 16.49 6.26
C ALA A 536 -11.83 16.13 5.51
N GLY A 537 -11.99 16.67 4.32
CA GLY A 537 -13.09 16.29 3.46
C GLY A 537 -12.84 16.60 2.00
N THR A 538 -13.51 15.83 1.16
CA THR A 538 -13.47 16.02 -0.28
C THR A 538 -14.89 16.01 -0.83
N TRP A 539 -15.11 16.84 -1.84
CA TRP A 539 -16.38 17.00 -2.52
C TRP A 539 -16.16 16.95 -4.03
N ARG A 540 -16.76 15.97 -4.68
CA ARG A 540 -16.68 15.75 -6.13
C ARG A 540 -18.06 15.96 -6.76
N PRO A 541 -18.45 17.21 -7.06
CA PRO A 541 -19.75 17.49 -7.66
C PRO A 541 -19.87 16.99 -9.10
N TYR A 542 -18.76 16.88 -9.82
CA TYR A 542 -18.68 16.40 -11.20
C TYR A 542 -17.43 15.55 -11.40
N ASP A 543 -17.39 14.69 -12.42
CA ASP A 543 -16.22 13.85 -12.66
C ASP A 543 -14.94 14.64 -12.97
N TRP A 544 -15.08 15.85 -13.52
CA TRP A 544 -13.99 16.74 -13.93
C TRP A 544 -13.61 17.81 -12.89
N VAL A 545 -14.27 17.87 -11.73
CA VAL A 545 -13.95 18.81 -10.64
C VAL A 545 -13.98 18.10 -9.30
N ASN A 546 -12.90 18.26 -8.54
CA ASN A 546 -12.84 17.84 -7.15
C ASN A 546 -12.35 18.99 -6.26
N PHE A 547 -13.03 19.21 -5.16
CA PHE A 547 -12.58 20.09 -4.09
C PHE A 547 -12.15 19.26 -2.89
N SER A 548 -11.00 19.56 -2.32
CA SER A 548 -10.52 18.90 -1.10
C SER A 548 -10.01 19.94 -0.11
N ALA A 549 -10.29 19.72 1.17
CA ALA A 549 -9.90 20.63 2.24
C ALA A 549 -9.61 19.88 3.53
N PHE A 550 -8.74 20.47 4.35
CA PHE A 550 -8.45 19.97 5.67
C PHE A 550 -8.13 21.10 6.66
N GLY A 551 -8.23 20.79 7.94
CA GLY A 551 -7.74 21.64 9.02
C GLY A 551 -7.38 20.79 10.23
N SER A 552 -6.39 21.22 11.00
CA SER A 552 -6.06 20.59 12.27
C SER A 552 -5.54 21.55 13.32
N PHE A 553 -5.80 21.16 14.57
CA PHE A 553 -5.36 21.80 15.79
C PHE A 553 -4.49 20.83 16.58
N HIS A 554 -3.39 21.32 17.14
CA HIS A 554 -2.45 20.51 17.89
C HIS A 554 -2.13 21.18 19.23
N ASN A 555 -2.48 20.52 20.33
CA ASN A 555 -2.03 20.94 21.65
C ASN A 555 -0.70 20.24 21.95
N VAL A 556 0.35 21.03 22.21
CA VAL A 556 1.72 20.58 22.45
C VAL A 556 2.08 20.87 23.91
N ARG A 557 2.53 19.84 24.62
CA ARG A 557 3.12 19.97 25.95
C ARG A 557 4.61 19.72 25.88
N TYR A 558 5.39 20.69 26.35
CA TYR A 558 6.84 20.68 26.38
C TYR A 558 7.31 20.15 27.74
N LEU A 559 7.91 18.97 27.75
CA LEU A 559 8.38 18.32 28.98
C LEU A 559 9.62 19.03 29.53
N GLY A 560 9.75 19.06 30.86
CA GLY A 560 10.91 19.65 31.56
C GLY A 560 10.87 21.17 31.74
N ARG A 561 9.99 21.91 31.05
CA ARG A 561 9.79 23.36 31.26
C ARG A 561 8.39 23.77 31.74
N GLY A 562 7.41 22.85 31.74
CA GLY A 562 6.03 23.17 32.15
C GLY A 562 5.32 24.13 31.19
N MET A 563 5.75 24.16 29.92
CA MET A 563 5.23 25.03 28.88
C MET A 563 4.26 24.24 27.98
N SER A 564 3.24 24.92 27.47
CA SER A 564 2.36 24.42 26.43
C SER A 564 2.40 25.35 25.23
N GLY A 565 2.00 24.83 24.08
CA GLY A 565 1.84 25.61 22.86
C GLY A 565 0.73 25.02 22.01
N GLU A 566 0.17 25.85 21.16
CA GLU A 566 -0.86 25.46 20.21
C GLU A 566 -0.35 25.60 18.79
N LEU A 567 -0.59 24.59 17.94
CA LEU A 567 -0.27 24.65 16.52
C LEU A 567 -1.56 24.55 15.70
N TRP A 568 -1.57 25.24 14.58
CA TRP A 568 -2.68 25.26 13.65
C TRP A 568 -2.19 25.00 12.22
N THR A 569 -3.03 24.37 11.41
CA THR A 569 -2.82 24.26 9.96
C THR A 569 -4.17 24.03 9.29
N GLY A 570 -4.26 24.39 8.02
CA GLY A 570 -5.42 24.09 7.21
C GLY A 570 -5.27 24.64 5.81
N GLY A 571 -6.05 24.09 4.88
CA GLY A 571 -6.01 24.49 3.49
C GLY A 571 -7.06 23.77 2.68
N GLY A 572 -7.19 24.19 1.44
CA GLY A 572 -8.04 23.51 0.47
C GLY A 572 -7.67 23.86 -0.96
N GLY A 573 -8.13 23.05 -1.87
CA GLY A 573 -7.79 23.16 -3.27
C GLY A 573 -8.79 22.54 -4.21
N PHE A 574 -8.72 22.98 -5.46
CA PHE A 574 -9.48 22.43 -6.57
C PHE A 574 -8.54 21.65 -7.48
N ALA A 575 -8.97 20.44 -7.81
CA ALA A 575 -8.35 19.58 -8.80
C ALA A 575 -9.30 19.44 -10.00
N PHE A 576 -8.73 19.56 -11.20
CA PHE A 576 -9.42 19.38 -12.46
C PHE A 576 -8.75 18.23 -13.22
N PRO A 577 -9.18 16.98 -12.95
CA PRO A 577 -8.70 15.83 -13.71
C PRO A 577 -9.13 15.93 -15.18
N ASP A 578 -8.30 15.39 -16.06
CA ASP A 578 -8.51 15.31 -17.51
C ASP A 578 -8.71 16.68 -18.19
N LEU A 579 -8.23 17.76 -17.56
CA LEU A 579 -8.30 19.08 -18.14
C LEU A 579 -7.44 19.15 -19.41
N PHE A 580 -8.06 19.57 -20.52
CA PHE A 580 -7.51 19.64 -21.88
C PHE A 580 -7.14 18.31 -22.56
N LYS A 581 -6.68 17.29 -21.83
CA LYS A 581 -6.35 15.95 -22.33
C LYS A 581 -6.54 14.91 -21.24
N GLU A 582 -7.04 13.75 -21.60
CA GLU A 582 -7.15 12.57 -20.72
C GLU A 582 -5.80 12.22 -20.07
N GLY A 583 -5.84 11.91 -18.78
CA GLY A 583 -4.69 11.64 -17.91
C GLY A 583 -4.06 12.88 -17.27
N ASN A 584 -4.34 14.08 -17.79
CA ASN A 584 -3.79 15.32 -17.24
C ASN A 584 -4.47 15.71 -15.92
N LEU A 585 -3.81 16.57 -15.16
CA LEU A 585 -4.35 17.08 -13.91
C LEU A 585 -3.88 18.52 -13.67
N LEU A 586 -4.82 19.45 -13.53
CA LEU A 586 -4.55 20.77 -12.96
C LEU A 586 -4.91 20.75 -11.47
N GLY A 587 -3.98 21.19 -10.62
CA GLY A 587 -4.23 21.37 -9.19
C GLY A 587 -3.92 22.79 -8.75
N VAL A 588 -4.82 23.38 -7.96
CA VAL A 588 -4.62 24.66 -7.27
C VAL A 588 -4.94 24.43 -5.80
N PHE A 589 -3.99 24.67 -4.91
CA PHE A 589 -4.15 24.49 -3.47
C PHE A 589 -3.66 25.72 -2.72
N ALA A 590 -4.37 26.12 -1.67
CA ALA A 590 -3.96 27.21 -0.81
C ALA A 590 -4.26 26.90 0.66
N GLY A 591 -3.40 27.35 1.56
CA GLY A 591 -3.59 27.13 2.98
C GLY A 591 -2.48 27.74 3.82
N VAL A 592 -2.44 27.36 5.09
CA VAL A 592 -1.40 27.73 6.05
C VAL A 592 -0.72 26.44 6.54
N GLN A 593 0.59 26.36 6.35
CA GLN A 593 1.37 25.23 6.86
C GLN A 593 1.39 25.22 8.38
N PRO A 594 1.70 24.09 9.05
CA PRO A 594 1.78 24.03 10.50
C PRO A 594 2.60 25.17 11.09
N TYR A 595 1.94 25.93 11.95
CA TYR A 595 2.44 27.17 12.51
C TYR A 595 2.05 27.25 13.98
N GLN A 596 2.89 27.88 14.79
CA GLN A 596 2.62 28.14 16.20
C GLN A 596 1.60 29.28 16.32
N GLY A 597 0.47 29.01 16.98
CA GLY A 597 -0.61 29.96 17.25
C GLY A 597 -0.39 30.82 18.48
N ASP A 598 -1.35 31.70 18.76
CA ASP A 598 -1.16 32.88 19.61
C ASP A 598 -1.44 32.67 21.12
N SER A 599 -2.19 31.62 21.51
CA SER A 599 -2.91 31.61 22.79
C SER A 599 -2.14 31.15 24.03
N ASP A 600 -0.93 30.62 23.93
CA ASP A 600 -0.04 30.36 25.07
C ASP A 600 1.36 30.19 24.51
N ARG A 601 2.04 31.32 24.37
CA ARG A 601 3.37 31.36 23.77
C ARG A 601 4.34 30.70 24.74
N PRO A 602 5.22 29.80 24.26
CA PRO A 602 6.37 29.43 25.05
C PRO A 602 7.31 30.64 25.18
N THR A 603 6.99 31.56 26.09
CA THR A 603 7.95 32.56 26.55
C THR A 603 8.89 31.82 27.47
N THR A 604 10.05 31.42 26.96
CA THR A 604 11.13 31.00 27.85
C THR A 604 11.46 32.23 28.69
N ALA A 605 10.92 32.28 29.92
CA ALA A 605 11.10 33.33 30.90
C ALA A 605 10.73 34.77 30.48
N GLY A 606 9.78 34.96 29.55
CA GLY A 606 9.32 36.31 29.15
C GLY A 606 10.19 37.05 28.12
N TYR A 607 11.25 36.44 27.58
CA TYR A 607 12.26 37.12 26.76
C TYR A 607 11.92 37.29 25.25
N TYR A 608 10.76 36.83 24.77
CA TYR A 608 10.50 36.75 23.32
C TYR A 608 9.12 37.27 22.92
N GLU A 609 9.10 38.23 22.01
CA GLU A 609 7.95 38.50 21.14
C GLU A 609 8.34 38.07 19.72
N LEU A 610 8.01 36.83 19.34
CA LEU A 610 8.14 36.41 17.96
C LEU A 610 6.96 36.99 17.17
N PRO A 611 7.19 37.82 16.13
CA PRO A 611 6.14 38.26 15.21
C PRO A 611 5.70 37.06 14.36
N LEU A 612 4.86 36.20 14.90
CA LEU A 612 4.37 34.99 14.23
C LEU A 612 3.19 35.37 13.35
N GLN A 613 3.46 35.50 12.06
CA GLN A 613 2.42 35.64 11.04
C GLN A 613 2.17 34.30 10.35
N ASN A 614 0.96 34.11 9.84
CA ASN A 614 0.57 32.84 9.24
C ASN A 614 1.34 32.59 7.93
N PRO A 615 2.01 31.42 7.77
CA PRO A 615 2.78 31.09 6.59
C PRO A 615 1.84 30.58 5.49
N ILE A 616 1.17 31.51 4.80
CA ILE A 616 0.26 31.16 3.70
C ILE A 616 1.07 30.55 2.58
N THR A 617 0.66 29.38 2.12
CA THR A 617 1.22 28.68 0.96
C THR A 617 0.16 28.57 -0.12
N VAL A 618 0.53 28.88 -1.35
CA VAL A 618 -0.29 28.70 -2.54
C VAL A 618 0.52 27.89 -3.54
N GLU A 619 -0.07 26.83 -4.06
CA GLU A 619 0.52 25.96 -5.06
C GLU A 619 -0.38 25.86 -6.28
N VAL A 620 0.24 25.96 -7.45
CA VAL A 620 -0.40 25.64 -8.74
C VAL A 620 0.52 24.69 -9.49
N PHE A 621 -0.02 23.56 -9.94
CA PHE A 621 0.71 22.61 -10.78
C PHE A 621 -0.17 22.06 -11.89
N TYR A 622 0.46 21.67 -12.99
CA TYR A 622 -0.22 21.01 -14.10
C TYR A 622 0.56 19.77 -14.52
N ARG A 623 0.01 18.58 -14.25
CA ARG A 623 0.57 17.31 -14.70
C ARG A 623 0.11 17.05 -16.12
N TYR A 624 1.06 17.11 -17.06
CA TYR A 624 0.87 16.72 -18.44
C TYR A 624 1.29 15.25 -18.63
N GLN A 625 0.33 14.39 -18.96
CA GLN A 625 0.55 12.97 -19.23
C GLN A 625 1.09 12.81 -20.65
N VAL A 626 2.37 12.45 -20.78
CA VAL A 626 3.03 12.28 -22.09
C VAL A 626 2.66 10.92 -22.68
N THR A 627 2.81 9.86 -21.88
CA THR A 627 2.42 8.46 -22.15
C THR A 627 1.84 7.86 -20.88
N ASP A 628 1.33 6.62 -20.89
CA ASP A 628 0.79 5.97 -19.68
C ASP A 628 1.80 5.86 -18.53
N ASN A 629 3.10 5.86 -18.86
CA ASN A 629 4.20 5.65 -17.93
C ASN A 629 5.02 6.92 -17.66
N ILE A 630 4.79 8.02 -18.39
CA ILE A 630 5.62 9.24 -18.31
C ILE A 630 4.73 10.47 -18.17
N SER A 631 5.01 11.29 -17.17
CA SER A 631 4.36 12.61 -17.00
C SER A 631 5.37 13.71 -16.69
N LEU A 632 5.03 14.93 -17.10
CA LEU A 632 5.77 16.16 -16.79
C LEU A 632 4.86 17.09 -16.00
N THR A 633 5.34 17.58 -14.86
CA THR A 633 4.58 18.42 -13.93
C THR A 633 5.35 19.70 -13.67
N PRO A 634 5.14 20.76 -14.48
CA PRO A 634 5.47 22.12 -14.06
C PRO A 634 4.56 22.55 -12.89
N GLY A 635 5.12 23.32 -11.97
CA GLY A 635 4.34 24.03 -10.97
C GLY A 635 5.14 25.10 -10.23
N VAL A 636 4.39 25.93 -9.52
CA VAL A 636 4.90 27.06 -8.74
C VAL A 636 4.28 26.99 -7.36
N ILE A 637 5.13 27.13 -6.34
CA ILE A 637 4.74 27.23 -4.94
C ILE A 637 5.14 28.62 -4.47
N TRP A 638 4.21 29.37 -3.92
CA TRP A 638 4.47 30.63 -3.25
C TRP A 638 4.19 30.49 -1.76
N ILE A 639 5.13 30.93 -0.93
CA ILE A 639 5.04 30.89 0.52
C ILE A 639 5.20 32.32 1.03
N SER A 640 4.15 32.86 1.65
CA SER A 640 4.24 34.11 2.41
C SER A 640 4.90 33.82 3.75
N LYS A 641 5.86 34.65 4.15
CA LYS A 641 6.52 34.58 5.48
C LYS A 641 6.88 33.14 5.87
N PRO A 642 7.69 32.44 5.05
CA PRO A 642 8.21 31.13 5.41
C PRO A 642 8.80 31.15 6.83
N GLU A 643 8.69 30.03 7.53
CA GLU A 643 9.15 29.88 8.93
C GLU A 643 8.46 30.77 9.98
N GLN A 644 7.37 31.47 9.63
CA GLN A 644 6.68 32.47 10.48
C GLN A 644 7.54 33.68 10.85
N PHE A 645 8.72 33.83 10.26
CA PHE A 645 9.58 34.98 10.52
C PHE A 645 9.25 36.11 9.55
N VAL A 646 9.32 37.36 10.01
CA VAL A 646 9.29 38.58 9.16
C VAL A 646 10.65 39.26 9.14
N ASN A 647 11.00 39.91 8.03
CA ASN A 647 12.17 40.75 7.85
C ASN A 647 11.78 42.21 8.18
N MET A 648 12.78 43.07 8.40
CA MET A 648 12.57 44.48 8.74
C MET A 648 11.74 45.25 7.70
N GLN A 649 11.75 44.81 6.44
CA GLN A 649 11.09 45.46 5.30
C GLN A 649 9.63 45.01 5.08
N GLY A 650 9.15 43.98 5.78
CA GLY A 650 7.73 43.61 5.85
C GLY A 650 7.08 43.07 4.55
N SER A 651 7.85 42.73 3.52
CA SER A 651 7.34 42.17 2.26
C SER A 651 8.03 40.84 1.93
N ASP A 652 7.72 39.83 2.74
CA ASP A 652 8.50 38.60 2.81
C ASP A 652 7.76 37.42 2.18
N GLY A 653 8.32 36.89 1.09
CA GLY A 653 7.82 35.67 0.48
C GLY A 653 8.91 34.93 -0.28
N GLU A 654 8.67 33.65 -0.47
CA GLU A 654 9.48 32.74 -1.26
C GLU A 654 8.64 32.17 -2.40
N VAL A 655 9.24 32.05 -3.58
CA VAL A 655 8.65 31.42 -4.75
C VAL A 655 9.57 30.28 -5.16
N ILE A 656 9.00 29.10 -5.30
CA ILE A 656 9.68 27.89 -5.75
C ILE A 656 9.06 27.48 -7.07
N GLY A 657 9.87 27.43 -8.12
CA GLY A 657 9.48 26.90 -9.42
C GLY A 657 10.06 25.52 -9.61
N THR A 658 9.23 24.55 -10.01
CA THR A 658 9.66 23.17 -10.25
C THR A 658 9.14 22.64 -11.56
N LEU A 659 9.98 21.91 -12.29
CA LEU A 659 9.59 21.01 -13.35
C LEU A 659 9.96 19.57 -12.94
N ARG A 660 8.94 18.75 -12.66
CA ARG A 660 9.10 17.34 -12.25
C ARG A 660 8.75 16.40 -13.40
N GLY A 661 9.68 15.54 -13.81
CA GLY A 661 9.41 14.40 -14.67
C GLY A 661 9.25 13.12 -13.84
N THR A 662 8.16 12.37 -14.07
CA THR A 662 7.85 11.13 -13.36
C THR A 662 7.73 9.99 -14.36
N PHE A 663 8.46 8.90 -14.11
CA PHE A 663 8.47 7.67 -14.88
C PHE A 663 8.00 6.53 -13.98
N SER A 664 6.99 5.78 -14.41
CA SER A 664 6.44 4.64 -13.66
C SER A 664 6.48 3.38 -14.53
N PHE A 665 6.88 2.23 -13.99
CA PHE A 665 6.95 0.96 -14.74
C PHE A 665 6.68 -0.27 -13.88
#